data_AF-A0A0F9FDS8-F1
#
_entry.id   AF-A0A0F9FDS8-F1
#
_cell.length_a   1.000
_cell.length_b   1.000
_cell.length_c   1.000
_cell.angle_alpha   90.00
_cell.angle_beta   90.00
_cell.angle_gamma   90.00
#
_symmetry.space_group_name_H-M   'P 1'
#
loop_
_entity.id
_entity.type
_entity.pdbx_description
1 polymer ?
#
loop_
_entity_poly.entity_id
_entity_poly.type
_entity_poly.pdbx_seq_one_letter_code
_entity_poly.pdbx_strand_id
1 'polypeptide(L)'
;AAKEVAYNKPIILIKGRKPKEEALFTDSYIGSLIGSDDILDAAFDRSGVLRVNSITDLFSMAEILEKQPLPKGRNLAIITNAGGPADLATDALIEQGGRLAKLSGDTVEKLSEFLPAHWSHGNPIVGLGDDLSDIYAKAIQVVATDPAVHGILAVLTPRPTVDSTKVAETATKLTPDLKIPLIASWMGGEAYSRGDDVFTRGGIPSFPFPEISIRIFNYMWKYRENLNALYETPKLMDELEFTENSKAEQILFDISEQARAEKRTALTEVESIKILKICGISVLPSMNATDEEDAVDRATEIGYPVAIKPLWTVAHPSNAGGVRLNLMDENEVRQVYAEIEKEVSKQLGSDAFSGVSIQAMVKRAGYELMIGIHVDPQFGPVLFFGTGGTLLRTFQDITFGLPPLNTNLVHKMIEKTRIYKALKGTGPDKPVNLVEIEKILVRLGQFAIEQPWIKEIYIDPLFAGPTGIYALNARVIVFGEDEKSKVKPAIRPYPFEYVKRIKLKDGSDIVFRPIKPEDEPLMVKFHQKLSEQSVYSRYFSYMHVDSRIDHNRLSRVCFADYERNMILVAETEDTEKNIVGVGRLIRIGGSNDAEFAIMIADKFHRLGMGAALLSHLIEIGKNEEMGNIIGYLLEENTSMIKLCKSIGFTIRSPMYAQLIEAIYKLNP
;
A
#
# COMPACT_ATOMS: atom_id res chain seq x y z
N ALA A 1 -0.53 6.81 -14.07
CA ALA A 1 -0.88 8.23 -14.39
C ALA A 1 -0.99 9.10 -13.14
N ALA A 2 -2.01 8.94 -12.28
CA ALA A 2 -2.15 9.76 -11.05
C ALA A 2 -0.89 9.70 -10.17
N LYS A 3 -0.34 8.50 -9.98
CA LYS A 3 0.93 8.27 -9.26
C LYS A 3 2.11 9.11 -9.78
N GLU A 4 2.24 9.26 -11.10
CA GLU A 4 3.31 10.03 -11.73
C GLU A 4 3.14 11.54 -11.47
N VAL A 5 1.90 12.03 -11.54
CA VAL A 5 1.55 13.43 -11.27
C VAL A 5 1.73 13.75 -9.78
N ALA A 6 1.33 12.85 -8.89
CA ALA A 6 1.38 13.02 -7.43
C ALA A 6 2.79 13.31 -6.89
N TYR A 7 3.84 12.92 -7.62
CA TYR A 7 5.23 13.27 -7.26
C TYR A 7 5.53 14.77 -7.34
N ASN A 8 4.84 15.51 -8.21
CA ASN A 8 5.13 16.92 -8.50
C ASN A 8 3.98 17.85 -8.12
N LYS A 9 2.75 17.34 -8.11
CA LYS A 9 1.56 18.15 -7.91
C LYS A 9 0.61 17.41 -6.98
N PRO A 10 0.07 18.07 -5.95
CA PRO A 10 -1.01 17.51 -5.16
C PRO A 10 -2.22 17.13 -6.02
N ILE A 11 -2.80 15.97 -5.73
CA ILE A 11 -4.05 15.52 -6.33
C ILE A 11 -5.07 15.39 -5.20
N ILE A 12 -5.99 16.34 -5.14
CA ILE A 12 -7.09 16.36 -4.18
C ILE A 12 -8.38 16.06 -4.93
N LEU A 13 -9.16 15.14 -4.39
CA LEU A 13 -10.37 14.61 -5.01
C LEU A 13 -11.54 14.72 -4.04
N ILE A 14 -12.71 15.13 -4.54
CA ILE A 14 -13.98 14.91 -3.86
C ILE A 14 -14.75 13.81 -4.59
N LYS A 15 -15.16 12.79 -3.84
CA LYS A 15 -16.06 11.75 -4.32
C LYS A 15 -17.00 11.36 -3.19
N GLY A 16 -18.30 11.55 -3.38
CA GLY A 16 -19.31 11.03 -2.45
C GLY A 16 -19.25 9.50 -2.38
N ARG A 17 -19.35 8.95 -1.16
CA ARG A 17 -19.43 7.51 -0.93
C ARG A 17 -20.83 7.00 -1.21
N LYS A 18 -20.96 5.85 -1.85
CA LYS A 18 -22.22 5.11 -1.90
C LYS A 18 -22.47 4.48 -0.52
N PRO A 19 -23.72 4.50 0.00
CA PRO A 19 -24.05 3.74 1.18
C PRO A 19 -23.70 2.26 0.94
N LYS A 20 -23.19 1.58 1.97
CA LYS A 20 -23.05 0.12 1.92
C LYS A 20 -24.47 -0.45 1.95
N GLU A 21 -24.91 -1.04 0.84
CA GLU A 21 -26.17 -1.79 0.83
C GLU A 21 -25.99 -3.06 1.68
N GLU A 22 -27.04 -3.50 2.37
CA GLU A 22 -27.02 -4.78 3.08
C GLU A 22 -26.79 -5.90 2.05
N ALA A 23 -25.63 -6.55 2.15
CA ALA A 23 -25.26 -7.66 1.30
C ALA A 23 -26.28 -8.79 1.43
N LEU A 24 -27.14 -8.97 0.41
CA LEU A 24 -27.90 -10.20 0.25
C LEU A 24 -26.92 -11.35 -0.01
N PHE A 25 -27.05 -12.43 0.75
CA PHE A 25 -26.22 -13.64 0.63
C PHE A 25 -26.38 -14.26 -0.76
N THR A 26 -25.43 -14.01 -1.65
CA THR A 26 -25.32 -14.63 -2.99
C THR A 26 -24.01 -15.41 -3.08
N ASP A 27 -23.80 -16.16 -4.17
CA ASP A 27 -22.65 -17.05 -4.36
C ASP A 27 -21.27 -16.37 -4.26
N SER A 28 -21.22 -15.04 -4.36
CA SER A 28 -20.05 -14.22 -3.98
C SER A 28 -20.38 -13.40 -2.74
N TYR A 29 -20.33 -14.05 -1.57
CA TYR A 29 -20.51 -13.45 -0.23
C TYR A 29 -19.65 -12.20 -0.01
N ILE A 30 -18.48 -12.15 -0.65
CA ILE A 30 -17.51 -11.07 -0.53
C ILE A 30 -17.76 -9.94 -1.53
N GLY A 31 -18.13 -10.26 -2.79
CA GLY A 31 -18.45 -9.24 -3.78
C GLY A 31 -19.57 -8.30 -3.33
N SER A 32 -20.49 -8.79 -2.48
CA SER A 32 -21.54 -7.98 -1.86
C SER A 32 -21.12 -7.28 -0.56
N LEU A 33 -20.17 -7.84 0.21
CA LEU A 33 -19.64 -7.23 1.44
C LEU A 33 -18.62 -6.12 1.17
N ILE A 34 -17.91 -6.21 0.04
CA ILE A 34 -16.88 -5.27 -0.39
C ILE A 34 -17.52 -4.05 -1.06
N GLY A 35 -17.38 -2.89 -0.42
CA GLY A 35 -17.76 -1.63 -1.03
C GLY A 35 -16.75 -1.22 -2.10
N SER A 36 -17.21 -0.97 -3.32
CA SER A 36 -16.38 -0.40 -4.40
C SER A 36 -15.62 0.87 -4.00
N ASP A 37 -16.17 1.68 -3.07
CA ASP A 37 -15.51 2.87 -2.52
C ASP A 37 -14.30 2.54 -1.62
N ASP A 38 -14.30 1.40 -0.93
CA ASP A 38 -13.18 1.01 -0.05
C ASP A 38 -11.97 0.53 -0.87
N ILE A 39 -12.22 -0.20 -1.98
CA ILE A 39 -11.18 -0.55 -2.97
C ILE A 39 -10.63 0.73 -3.62
N LEU A 40 -11.52 1.65 -3.98
CA LEU A 40 -11.14 2.92 -4.59
C LEU A 40 -10.26 3.76 -3.64
N ASP A 41 -10.55 3.76 -2.33
CA ASP A 41 -9.70 4.41 -1.34
C ASP A 41 -8.31 3.75 -1.26
N ALA A 42 -8.23 2.41 -1.34
CA ALA A 42 -6.94 1.71 -1.45
C ALA A 42 -6.16 2.11 -2.72
N ALA A 43 -6.85 2.35 -3.84
CA ALA A 43 -6.25 2.86 -5.06
C ALA A 43 -5.73 4.30 -4.90
N PHE A 44 -6.46 5.17 -4.19
CA PHE A 44 -6.01 6.53 -3.89
C PHE A 44 -4.76 6.54 -3.02
N ASP A 45 -4.74 5.70 -1.98
CA ASP A 45 -3.58 5.55 -1.10
C ASP A 45 -2.33 5.09 -1.87
N ARG A 46 -2.49 4.19 -2.85
CA ARG A 46 -1.38 3.72 -3.70
C ARG A 46 -0.95 4.66 -4.80
N SER A 47 -1.76 5.67 -5.12
CA SER A 47 -1.51 6.63 -6.20
C SER A 47 -1.20 8.04 -5.73
N GLY A 48 -1.11 8.27 -4.41
CA GLY A 48 -0.78 9.58 -3.86
C GLY A 48 -1.94 10.58 -3.94
N VAL A 49 -3.16 10.09 -4.20
CA VAL A 49 -4.37 10.91 -4.26
C VAL A 49 -4.92 11.07 -2.84
N LEU A 50 -5.32 12.28 -2.49
CA LEU A 50 -6.04 12.56 -1.25
C LEU A 50 -7.53 12.72 -1.55
N ARG A 51 -8.36 11.83 -1.00
CA ARG A 51 -9.81 12.00 -0.98
C ARG A 51 -10.21 12.90 0.19
N VAL A 52 -11.03 13.91 -0.10
CA VAL A 52 -11.67 14.77 0.90
C VAL A 52 -13.19 14.68 0.80
N ASN A 53 -13.89 15.03 1.88
CA ASN A 53 -15.33 14.78 2.02
C ASN A 53 -16.21 15.97 1.67
N SER A 54 -15.64 17.17 1.49
CA SER A 54 -16.41 18.38 1.18
C SER A 54 -15.67 19.31 0.22
N ILE A 55 -16.42 20.19 -0.44
CA ILE A 55 -15.87 21.25 -1.30
C ILE A 55 -14.99 22.20 -0.49
N THR A 56 -15.43 22.56 0.72
CA THR A 56 -14.64 23.37 1.65
C THR A 56 -13.29 22.73 1.94
N ASP A 57 -13.27 21.44 2.29
CA ASP A 57 -12.02 20.73 2.57
C ASP A 57 -11.06 20.70 1.36
N LEU A 58 -11.59 20.62 0.13
CA LEU A 58 -10.76 20.67 -1.08
C LEU A 58 -10.06 22.01 -1.22
N PHE A 59 -10.79 23.12 -1.07
CA PHE A 59 -10.18 24.45 -1.15
C PHE A 59 -9.21 24.70 0.00
N SER A 60 -9.57 24.30 1.22
CA SER A 60 -8.68 24.40 2.38
C SER A 60 -7.40 23.58 2.20
N MET A 61 -7.50 22.38 1.62
CA MET A 61 -6.32 21.57 1.30
C MET A 61 -5.48 22.17 0.17
N ALA A 62 -6.09 22.77 -0.85
CA ALA A 62 -5.35 23.46 -1.90
C ALA A 62 -4.56 24.65 -1.34
N GLU A 63 -5.20 25.47 -0.50
CA GLU A 63 -4.57 26.62 0.14
C GLU A 63 -3.43 26.22 1.09
N ILE A 64 -3.65 25.23 1.97
CA ILE A 64 -2.63 24.86 2.95
C ILE A 64 -1.40 24.21 2.32
N LEU A 65 -1.57 23.40 1.26
CA LEU A 65 -0.45 22.75 0.58
C LEU A 65 0.43 23.73 -0.20
N GLU A 66 -0.12 24.89 -0.58
CA GLU A 66 0.64 25.98 -1.18
C GLU A 66 1.46 26.75 -0.13
N LYS A 67 0.90 26.95 1.06
CA LYS A 67 1.43 27.90 2.06
C LYS A 67 2.22 27.26 3.20
N GLN A 68 2.03 25.97 3.49
CA GLN A 68 2.57 25.30 4.68
C GLN A 68 3.38 24.05 4.33
N PRO A 69 4.43 23.72 5.09
CA PRO A 69 5.14 22.45 4.94
C PRO A 69 4.24 21.28 5.35
N LEU A 70 4.47 20.11 4.77
CA LEU A 70 3.77 18.89 5.17
C LEU A 70 4.22 18.43 6.57
N PRO A 71 3.30 17.98 7.42
CA PRO A 71 3.66 17.41 8.71
C PRO A 71 4.44 16.11 8.51
N LYS A 72 5.41 15.86 9.38
CA LYS A 72 6.19 14.60 9.36
C LYS A 72 5.40 13.38 9.84
N GLY A 73 4.23 13.61 10.46
CA GLY A 73 3.36 12.56 10.96
C GLY A 73 2.13 13.14 11.66
N ARG A 74 1.46 12.31 12.45
CA ARG A 74 0.13 12.60 13.03
C ARG A 74 0.13 13.26 14.42
N ASN A 75 1.28 13.74 14.89
CA ASN A 75 1.43 14.28 16.25
C ASN A 75 1.28 15.81 16.22
N LEU A 76 0.23 16.32 16.86
CA LEU A 76 -0.07 17.75 16.88
C LEU A 76 0.15 18.33 18.28
N ALA A 77 0.76 19.50 18.36
CA ALA A 77 0.74 20.34 19.55
C ALA A 77 -0.37 21.39 19.45
N ILE A 78 -1.15 21.55 20.51
CA ILE A 78 -2.25 22.53 20.56
C ILE A 78 -1.86 23.62 21.56
N ILE A 79 -1.84 24.87 21.12
CA ILE A 79 -1.56 26.06 21.94
C ILE A 79 -2.82 26.90 22.01
N THR A 80 -3.35 27.13 23.21
CA THR A 80 -4.63 27.82 23.35
C THR A 80 -4.75 28.62 24.65
N ASN A 81 -5.51 29.71 24.56
CA ASN A 81 -5.82 30.58 25.68
C ASN A 81 -7.06 30.11 26.48
N ALA A 82 -7.71 29.02 26.08
CA ALA A 82 -8.92 28.48 26.72
C ALA A 82 -8.98 26.94 26.67
N GLY A 83 -9.49 26.33 27.76
CA GLY A 83 -9.58 24.86 27.91
C GLY A 83 -10.65 24.19 27.03
N GLY A 84 -11.87 24.73 26.98
CA GLY A 84 -12.96 24.11 26.20
C GLY A 84 -12.62 23.85 24.71
N PRO A 85 -12.10 24.83 23.96
CA PRO A 85 -11.61 24.58 22.60
C PRO A 85 -10.44 23.60 22.51
N ALA A 86 -9.63 23.48 23.57
CA ALA A 86 -8.55 22.50 23.65
C ALA A 86 -9.12 21.08 23.70
N ASP A 87 -10.19 20.86 24.47
CA ASP A 87 -10.88 19.59 24.60
C ASP A 87 -11.55 19.21 23.25
N LEU A 88 -12.29 20.15 22.65
CA LEU A 88 -12.91 19.93 21.32
C LEU A 88 -11.89 19.60 20.23
N ALA A 89 -10.76 20.33 20.22
CA ALA A 89 -9.67 20.06 19.29
C ALA A 89 -9.03 18.68 19.53
N THR A 90 -8.88 18.29 20.80
CA THR A 90 -8.29 17.00 21.19
C THR A 90 -9.19 15.84 20.78
N ASP A 91 -10.49 15.92 21.05
CA ASP A 91 -11.47 14.91 20.68
C ASP A 91 -11.51 14.74 19.16
N ALA A 92 -11.65 15.83 18.42
CA ALA A 92 -11.63 15.82 16.95
C ALA A 92 -10.33 15.24 16.39
N LEU A 93 -9.18 15.46 17.05
CA LEU A 93 -7.88 14.98 16.60
C LEU A 93 -7.80 13.47 16.72
N ILE A 94 -8.19 12.93 17.88
CA ILE A 94 -8.14 11.51 18.20
C ILE A 94 -9.14 10.73 17.34
N GLU A 95 -10.38 11.21 17.21
CA GLU A 95 -11.44 10.56 16.44
C GLU A 95 -11.06 10.35 14.96
N GLN A 96 -10.29 11.28 14.40
CA GLN A 96 -9.91 11.27 12.98
C GLN A 96 -8.53 10.64 12.71
N GLY A 97 -7.90 10.04 13.75
CA GLY A 97 -6.67 9.26 13.67
C GLY A 97 -5.37 10.02 13.99
N GLY A 98 -5.48 11.29 14.40
CA GLY A 98 -4.37 12.09 14.92
C GLY A 98 -3.98 11.72 16.36
N ARG A 99 -2.90 12.31 16.86
CA ARG A 99 -2.41 12.12 18.24
C ARG A 99 -1.90 13.44 18.80
N LEU A 100 -2.11 13.67 20.10
CA LEU A 100 -1.40 14.74 20.79
C LEU A 100 0.10 14.39 20.84
N ALA A 101 0.94 15.35 20.46
CA ALA A 101 2.39 15.24 20.64
C ALA A 101 2.73 15.12 22.13
N LYS A 102 3.58 14.16 22.48
CA LYS A 102 4.14 14.03 23.83
C LYS A 102 5.36 14.93 23.93
N LEU A 103 5.19 16.11 24.53
CA LEU A 103 6.25 17.10 24.68
C LEU A 103 7.41 16.52 25.49
N SER A 104 8.64 16.85 25.08
CA SER A 104 9.85 16.47 25.79
C SER A 104 9.98 17.23 27.12
N GLY A 105 10.75 16.68 28.07
CA GLY A 105 11.03 17.37 29.35
C GLY A 105 11.67 18.74 29.14
N ASP A 106 12.63 18.85 28.22
CA ASP A 106 13.28 20.11 27.83
C ASP A 106 12.28 21.15 27.28
N THR A 107 11.32 20.71 26.45
CA THR A 107 10.25 21.59 25.94
C THR A 107 9.37 22.10 27.07
N VAL A 108 8.98 21.23 28.01
CA VAL A 108 8.15 21.60 29.17
C VAL A 108 8.88 22.56 30.10
N GLU A 109 10.18 22.36 30.33
CA GLU A 109 11.03 23.26 31.12
C GLU A 109 11.12 24.64 30.49
N LYS A 110 11.45 24.73 29.19
CA LYS A 110 11.52 26.00 28.44
C LYS A 110 10.20 26.76 28.42
N LEU A 111 9.08 26.06 28.27
CA LEU A 111 7.75 26.66 28.35
C LEU A 111 7.49 27.23 29.75
N SER A 112 7.93 26.53 30.81
CA SER A 112 7.74 26.94 32.20
C SER A 112 8.56 28.18 32.61
N GLU A 113 9.59 28.55 31.85
CA GLU A 113 10.38 29.76 32.12
C GLU A 113 9.59 31.06 31.93
N PHE A 114 8.57 31.05 31.05
CA PHE A 114 7.80 32.25 30.72
C PHE A 114 6.28 32.07 30.83
N LEU A 115 5.77 30.85 30.89
CA LEU A 115 4.35 30.60 31.15
C LEU A 115 4.03 30.67 32.65
N PRO A 116 2.79 31.05 33.04
CA PRO A 116 2.37 31.06 34.44
C PRO A 116 2.50 29.68 35.09
N ALA A 117 2.84 29.62 36.38
CA ALA A 117 3.06 28.35 37.10
C ALA A 117 1.89 27.34 37.02
N HIS A 118 0.67 27.80 36.76
CA HIS A 118 -0.55 27.00 36.65
C HIS A 118 -0.91 26.59 35.21
N TRP A 119 -0.01 26.76 34.24
CA TRP A 119 -0.22 26.23 32.89
C TRP A 119 -0.33 24.70 32.92
N SER A 120 -0.80 24.08 31.84
CA SER A 120 -1.15 22.65 31.82
C SER A 120 0.03 21.66 31.99
N HIS A 121 1.29 22.11 31.90
CA HIS A 121 2.51 21.27 31.95
C HIS A 121 2.50 20.09 30.95
N GLY A 122 1.81 20.25 29.82
CA GLY A 122 1.61 19.19 28.83
C GLY A 122 1.01 19.71 27.53
N ASN A 123 0.40 18.79 26.79
CA ASN A 123 -0.29 19.08 25.53
C ASN A 123 -1.74 18.57 25.66
N PRO A 124 -2.77 19.42 25.49
CA PRO A 124 -2.73 20.83 25.04
C PRO A 124 -2.00 21.79 26.00
N ILE A 125 -1.34 22.80 25.43
CA ILE A 125 -0.70 23.91 26.16
C ILE A 125 -1.78 24.96 26.43
N VAL A 126 -2.23 25.02 27.68
CA VAL A 126 -3.31 25.91 28.15
C VAL A 126 -2.83 26.69 29.36
N GLY A 127 -3.44 27.84 29.63
CA GLY A 127 -3.09 28.69 30.78
C GLY A 127 -2.02 29.73 30.45
N LEU A 128 -2.06 30.31 29.24
CA LEU A 128 -1.05 31.23 28.70
C LEU A 128 -0.98 32.61 29.41
N GLY A 129 -1.83 32.89 30.41
CA GLY A 129 -1.92 34.20 31.06
C GLY A 129 -2.72 35.24 30.27
N ASP A 130 -2.45 36.53 30.54
CA ASP A 130 -3.22 37.67 30.01
C ASP A 130 -2.53 38.41 28.84
N ASP A 131 -1.20 38.51 28.84
CA ASP A 131 -0.44 39.16 27.76
C ASP A 131 -0.11 38.18 26.62
N LEU A 132 -1.09 37.95 25.75
CA LEU A 132 -1.02 36.88 24.75
C LEU A 132 -0.19 37.22 23.50
N SER A 133 0.13 38.49 23.24
CA SER A 133 0.73 38.92 21.96
C SER A 133 2.08 38.26 21.68
N ASP A 134 2.97 38.23 22.68
CA ASP A 134 4.30 37.62 22.53
C ASP A 134 4.34 36.16 23.00
N ILE A 135 3.44 35.79 23.92
CA ILE A 135 3.42 34.44 24.52
C ILE A 135 3.12 33.36 23.47
N TYR A 136 2.18 33.60 22.55
CA TYR A 136 1.89 32.64 21.47
C TYR A 136 3.11 32.42 20.58
N ALA A 137 3.78 33.49 20.17
CA ALA A 137 4.95 33.38 19.30
C ALA A 137 6.10 32.64 19.99
N LYS A 138 6.39 32.95 21.26
CA LYS A 138 7.40 32.24 22.06
C LYS A 138 7.04 30.76 22.23
N ALA A 139 5.79 30.45 22.55
CA ALA A 139 5.34 29.07 22.69
C ALA A 139 5.46 28.29 21.36
N ILE A 140 5.03 28.88 20.24
CA ILE A 140 5.18 28.30 18.90
C ILE A 140 6.66 28.02 18.61
N GLN A 141 7.55 28.97 18.87
CA GLN A 141 8.99 28.82 18.61
C GLN A 141 9.60 27.68 19.43
N VAL A 142 9.29 27.58 20.72
CA VAL A 142 9.79 26.49 21.59
C VAL A 142 9.26 25.14 21.11
N VAL A 143 7.93 25.04 20.91
CA VAL A 143 7.25 23.80 20.52
C VAL A 143 7.69 23.32 19.14
N ALA A 144 7.96 24.23 18.20
CA ALA A 144 8.40 23.88 16.85
C ALA A 144 9.77 23.21 16.78
N THR A 145 10.58 23.33 17.84
CA THR A 145 11.88 22.66 17.95
C THR A 145 11.80 21.25 18.53
N ASP A 146 10.66 20.86 19.10
CA ASP A 146 10.48 19.52 19.67
C ASP A 146 10.32 18.46 18.57
N PRO A 147 11.20 17.44 18.50
CA PRO A 147 11.15 16.43 17.46
C PRO A 147 9.88 15.53 17.53
N ALA A 148 9.17 15.50 18.65
CA ALA A 148 7.92 14.74 18.79
C ALA A 148 6.70 15.48 18.18
N VAL A 149 6.85 16.75 17.83
CA VAL A 149 5.80 17.61 17.28
C VAL A 149 5.89 17.65 15.77
N HIS A 150 4.80 17.29 15.08
CA HIS A 150 4.74 17.26 13.63
C HIS A 150 3.88 18.38 13.03
N GLY A 151 3.19 19.15 13.85
CA GLY A 151 2.46 20.36 13.49
C GLY A 151 1.95 21.07 14.74
N ILE A 152 1.55 22.32 14.57
CA ILE A 152 1.03 23.17 15.65
C ILE A 152 -0.34 23.71 15.26
N LEU A 153 -1.31 23.60 16.17
CA LEU A 153 -2.57 24.32 16.12
C LEU A 153 -2.56 25.42 17.18
N ALA A 154 -2.59 26.68 16.74
CA ALA A 154 -2.78 27.82 17.62
C ALA A 154 -4.27 28.21 17.62
N VAL A 155 -4.94 28.12 18.77
CA VAL A 155 -6.34 28.51 18.93
C VAL A 155 -6.41 29.76 19.78
N LEU A 156 -7.14 30.79 19.34
CA LEU A 156 -7.41 31.98 20.13
C LEU A 156 -8.91 32.17 20.28
N THR A 157 -9.36 32.29 21.52
CA THR A 157 -10.74 32.66 21.86
C THR A 157 -10.87 34.13 22.23
N PRO A 158 -12.06 34.74 22.03
CA PRO A 158 -12.26 36.13 22.32
C PRO A 158 -12.04 36.49 23.78
N ARG A 159 -11.17 37.45 24.03
CA ARG A 159 -11.07 38.15 25.32
C ARG A 159 -11.03 39.67 25.11
N PRO A 160 -11.67 40.47 25.97
CA PRO A 160 -11.70 41.93 25.83
C PRO A 160 -10.32 42.59 25.83
N THR A 161 -9.34 42.01 26.50
CA THR A 161 -7.99 42.57 26.69
C THR A 161 -6.98 42.14 25.63
N VAL A 162 -7.39 41.29 24.67
CA VAL A 162 -6.48 40.66 23.72
C VAL A 162 -6.65 41.29 22.34
N ASP A 163 -5.55 41.82 21.80
CA ASP A 163 -5.46 42.24 20.40
C ASP A 163 -5.12 41.04 19.52
N SER A 164 -6.15 40.47 18.90
CA SER A 164 -6.06 39.33 17.98
C SER A 164 -5.14 39.60 16.78
N THR A 165 -5.08 40.85 16.31
CA THR A 165 -4.31 41.25 15.12
C THR A 165 -2.83 41.26 15.48
N LYS A 166 -2.48 41.86 16.62
CA LYS A 166 -1.10 41.88 17.12
C LYS A 166 -0.55 40.47 17.40
N VAL A 167 -1.37 39.56 17.93
CA VAL A 167 -0.97 38.15 18.12
C VAL A 167 -0.69 37.50 16.76
N ALA A 168 -1.57 37.71 15.77
CA ALA A 168 -1.40 37.17 14.41
C ALA A 168 -0.15 37.71 13.70
N GLU A 169 0.12 39.02 13.81
CA GLU A 169 1.33 39.65 13.26
C GLU A 169 2.61 39.05 13.86
N THR A 170 2.60 38.78 15.17
CA THR A 170 3.78 38.25 15.87
C THR A 170 4.02 36.79 15.51
N ALA A 171 2.97 35.97 15.44
CA ALA A 171 3.07 34.59 14.99
C ALA A 171 3.50 34.47 13.51
N THR A 172 3.01 35.35 12.63
CA THR A 172 3.34 35.36 11.20
C THR A 172 4.83 35.61 10.93
N LYS A 173 5.52 36.36 11.81
CA LYS A 173 6.97 36.60 11.69
C LYS A 173 7.80 35.32 11.80
N LEU A 174 7.25 34.25 12.38
CA LEU A 174 7.93 32.97 12.56
C LEU A 174 7.85 32.06 11.33
N THR A 175 6.87 32.27 10.44
CA THR A 175 6.58 31.36 9.31
C THR A 175 7.80 30.98 8.46
N PRO A 176 8.72 31.90 8.10
CA PRO A 176 9.89 31.56 7.28
C PRO A 176 10.83 30.52 7.90
N ASP A 177 10.89 30.43 9.23
CA ASP A 177 11.81 29.56 9.96
C ASP A 177 11.16 28.21 10.34
N LEU A 178 9.85 28.07 10.20
CA LEU A 178 9.11 26.88 10.61
C LEU A 178 9.27 25.73 9.59
N LYS A 179 9.66 24.56 10.11
CA LYS A 179 9.80 23.31 9.33
C LYS A 179 8.62 22.36 9.49
N ILE A 180 7.62 22.74 10.28
CA ILE A 180 6.39 22.01 10.54
C ILE A 180 5.20 22.95 10.31
N PRO A 181 4.02 22.44 9.93
CA PRO A 181 2.87 23.28 9.66
C PRO A 181 2.37 23.99 10.92
N LEU A 182 2.02 25.25 10.76
CA LEU A 182 1.29 26.06 11.72
C LEU A 182 -0.11 26.36 11.16
N ILE A 183 -1.14 25.97 11.91
CA ILE A 183 -2.54 26.22 11.58
C ILE A 183 -3.13 27.08 12.70
N ALA A 184 -3.90 28.10 12.33
CA ALA A 184 -4.56 28.98 13.28
C ALA A 184 -6.07 28.69 13.36
N SER A 185 -6.65 28.98 14.53
CA SER A 185 -8.10 29.07 14.69
C SER A 185 -8.46 30.24 15.59
N TRP A 186 -8.68 31.40 14.97
CA TRP A 186 -9.11 32.62 15.66
C TRP A 186 -10.63 32.61 15.73
N MET A 187 -11.14 32.17 16.88
CA MET A 187 -12.57 32.10 17.14
C MET A 187 -13.05 33.52 17.45
N GLY A 188 -14.08 34.02 16.77
CA GLY A 188 -14.67 35.32 17.07
C GLY A 188 -15.38 35.98 15.89
N GLY A 189 -15.91 37.20 16.12
CA GLY A 189 -16.53 38.04 15.09
C GLY A 189 -15.52 38.96 14.40
N GLU A 190 -15.99 40.11 13.91
CA GLU A 190 -15.21 41.06 13.09
C GLU A 190 -13.84 41.49 13.68
N ALA A 191 -13.75 41.60 15.02
CA ALA A 191 -12.49 41.96 15.66
C ALA A 191 -11.40 40.88 15.53
N TYR A 192 -11.78 39.61 15.32
CA TYR A 192 -10.86 38.48 15.18
C TYR A 192 -10.58 38.15 13.71
N SER A 193 -11.50 38.48 12.80
CA SER A 193 -11.29 38.32 11.35
C SER A 193 -10.15 39.18 10.79
N ARG A 194 -9.81 40.30 11.44
CA ARG A 194 -8.61 41.08 11.07
C ARG A 194 -7.31 40.29 11.31
N GLY A 195 -7.28 39.44 12.35
CA GLY A 195 -6.18 38.50 12.57
C GLY A 195 -6.11 37.44 11.46
N ASP A 196 -7.26 36.96 10.98
CA ASP A 196 -7.32 36.03 9.86
C ASP A 196 -6.77 36.63 8.56
N ASP A 197 -7.03 37.92 8.29
CA ASP A 197 -6.45 38.63 7.14
C ASP A 197 -4.91 38.68 7.22
N VAL A 198 -4.38 38.92 8.42
CA VAL A 198 -2.92 38.90 8.66
C VAL A 198 -2.35 37.52 8.41
N PHE A 199 -2.98 36.48 8.95
CA PHE A 199 -2.56 35.09 8.74
C PHE A 199 -2.61 34.69 7.25
N THR A 200 -3.69 35.05 6.56
CA THR A 200 -3.89 34.73 5.13
C THR A 200 -2.77 35.31 4.27
N ARG A 201 -2.37 36.57 4.52
CA ARG A 201 -1.24 37.23 3.86
C ARG A 201 0.12 36.69 4.32
N GLY A 202 0.18 36.26 5.58
CA GLY A 202 1.34 35.68 6.24
C GLY A 202 1.63 34.22 5.92
N GLY A 203 0.80 33.58 5.10
CA GLY A 203 0.94 32.17 4.74
C GLY A 203 0.44 31.19 5.79
N ILE A 204 -0.24 31.64 6.86
CA ILE A 204 -0.80 30.76 7.90
C ILE A 204 -2.29 30.57 7.60
N PRO A 205 -2.79 29.36 7.32
CA PRO A 205 -4.21 29.12 7.19
C PRO A 205 -4.92 29.26 8.54
N SER A 206 -6.00 30.02 8.58
CA SER A 206 -6.84 30.21 9.76
C SER A 206 -8.26 29.71 9.49
N PHE A 207 -8.81 28.93 10.43
CA PHE A 207 -10.16 28.40 10.33
C PHE A 207 -11.00 28.82 11.54
N PRO A 208 -12.32 29.06 11.35
CA PRO A 208 -13.15 29.65 12.40
C PRO A 208 -13.31 28.75 13.64
N PHE A 209 -13.14 27.44 13.49
CA PHE A 209 -13.28 26.46 14.56
C PHE A 209 -12.12 25.46 14.57
N PRO A 210 -11.65 25.03 15.76
CA PRO A 210 -10.50 24.15 15.88
C PRO A 210 -10.71 22.79 15.20
N GLU A 211 -11.92 22.24 15.21
CA GLU A 211 -12.27 20.94 14.60
C GLU A 211 -12.04 20.94 13.09
N ILE A 212 -12.22 22.09 12.42
CA ILE A 212 -11.89 22.26 11.00
C ILE A 212 -10.37 22.22 10.83
N SER A 213 -9.64 22.99 11.63
CA SER A 213 -8.16 23.01 11.60
C SER A 213 -7.57 21.61 11.80
N ILE A 214 -8.13 20.86 12.75
CA ILE A 214 -7.77 19.47 13.03
C ILE A 214 -8.05 18.57 11.83
N ARG A 215 -9.23 18.70 11.20
CA ARG A 215 -9.57 17.91 10.02
C ARG A 215 -8.61 18.17 8.87
N ILE A 216 -8.24 19.42 8.63
CA ILE A 216 -7.25 19.79 7.61
C ILE A 216 -5.87 19.25 7.96
N PHE A 217 -5.40 19.40 9.21
CA PHE A 217 -4.15 18.78 9.66
C PHE A 217 -4.14 17.26 9.42
N ASN A 218 -5.27 16.60 9.70
CA ASN A 218 -5.41 15.18 9.50
C ASN A 218 -5.32 14.76 8.04
N TYR A 219 -5.90 15.56 7.13
CA TYR A 219 -5.70 15.35 5.70
C TYR A 219 -4.26 15.58 5.26
N MET A 220 -3.54 16.55 5.84
CA MET A 220 -2.14 16.81 5.48
C MET A 220 -1.23 15.63 5.80
N TRP A 221 -1.32 15.04 6.99
CA TRP A 221 -0.46 13.88 7.31
C TRP A 221 -0.91 12.62 6.57
N LYS A 222 -2.21 12.43 6.31
CA LYS A 222 -2.70 11.34 5.44
C LYS A 222 -2.17 11.49 4.01
N TYR A 223 -2.16 12.71 3.48
CA TYR A 223 -1.56 12.98 2.18
C TYR A 223 -0.06 12.70 2.17
N ARG A 224 0.67 13.10 3.22
CA ARG A 224 2.09 12.73 3.38
C ARG A 224 2.29 11.21 3.41
N GLU A 225 1.42 10.48 4.11
CA GLU A 225 1.45 9.02 4.14
C GLU A 225 1.19 8.40 2.76
N ASN A 226 0.24 8.94 1.99
CA ASN A 226 -0.03 8.50 0.62
C ASN A 226 1.16 8.77 -0.30
N LEU A 227 1.86 9.90 -0.13
CA LEU A 227 3.12 10.18 -0.82
C LEU A 227 4.24 9.21 -0.41
N ASN A 228 4.37 8.91 0.89
CA ASN A 228 5.34 7.92 1.37
C ASN A 228 5.07 6.54 0.75
N ALA A 229 3.80 6.14 0.65
CA ALA A 229 3.40 4.89 0.01
C ALA A 229 3.74 4.83 -1.50
N LEU A 230 3.95 5.98 -2.16
CA LEU A 230 4.43 6.00 -3.54
C LEU A 230 5.84 5.45 -3.67
N TYR A 231 6.70 5.67 -2.66
CA TYR A 231 8.10 5.26 -2.65
C TYR A 231 8.32 3.84 -2.12
N GLU A 232 7.28 3.22 -1.55
CA GLU A 232 7.34 1.84 -1.08
C GLU A 232 7.40 0.86 -2.26
N THR A 233 8.58 0.30 -2.50
CA THR A 233 8.71 -0.88 -3.36
C THR A 233 8.12 -2.05 -2.63
N PRO A 234 7.21 -2.81 -3.25
CA PRO A 234 6.94 -4.15 -2.80
C PRO A 234 8.24 -4.98 -2.76
N LYS A 235 8.95 -5.01 -1.62
CA LYS A 235 9.94 -6.04 -1.33
C LYS A 235 9.18 -7.36 -1.41
N LEU A 236 9.56 -8.20 -2.38
CA LEU A 236 9.35 -9.62 -2.18
C LEU A 236 10.13 -9.98 -0.92
N MET A 237 9.44 -10.70 -0.04
CA MET A 237 10.00 -11.14 1.23
C MET A 237 11.16 -12.08 0.91
N ASP A 238 12.38 -11.60 1.13
CA ASP A 238 13.63 -12.21 0.70
C ASP A 238 13.66 -12.59 -0.80
N GLU A 239 14.83 -12.96 -1.28
CA GLU A 239 14.94 -13.93 -2.36
C GLU A 239 14.33 -15.25 -1.84
N LEU A 240 13.00 -15.28 -1.59
CA LEU A 240 12.22 -16.50 -1.47
C LEU A 240 12.30 -17.15 -2.82
N GLU A 241 13.41 -17.85 -2.97
CA GLU A 241 13.66 -18.92 -3.88
C GLU A 241 12.98 -18.68 -5.24
N PHE A 242 13.79 -18.26 -6.20
CA PHE A 242 13.73 -18.90 -7.51
C PHE A 242 14.03 -20.41 -7.35
N THR A 243 13.28 -21.11 -6.49
CA THR A 243 12.93 -22.49 -6.68
C THR A 243 11.63 -22.34 -7.45
N GLU A 244 11.56 -22.63 -8.75
CA GLU A 244 11.51 -24.01 -9.22
C GLU A 244 11.08 -24.99 -8.12
N ASN A 245 10.10 -24.63 -7.29
CA ASN A 245 9.39 -25.59 -6.47
C ASN A 245 8.38 -26.25 -7.41
N SER A 246 8.92 -26.97 -8.39
CA SER A 246 8.20 -27.65 -9.47
C SER A 246 7.05 -28.50 -8.92
N LYS A 247 7.17 -28.97 -7.68
CA LYS A 247 6.10 -29.67 -6.96
C LYS A 247 4.88 -28.79 -6.66
N ALA A 248 5.08 -27.56 -6.16
CA ALA A 248 3.97 -26.65 -5.88
C ALA A 248 3.28 -26.21 -7.16
N GLU A 249 4.05 -25.90 -8.21
CA GLU A 249 3.52 -25.57 -9.54
C GLU A 249 2.74 -26.74 -10.15
N GLN A 250 3.27 -27.96 -10.04
CA GLN A 250 2.57 -29.17 -10.50
C GLN A 250 1.25 -29.38 -9.74
N ILE A 251 1.24 -29.22 -8.40
CA ILE A 251 0.01 -29.33 -7.60
C ILE A 251 -1.03 -28.30 -8.05
N LEU A 252 -0.62 -27.06 -8.29
CA LEU A 252 -1.53 -26.00 -8.76
C LEU A 252 -2.06 -26.29 -10.17
N PHE A 253 -1.19 -26.78 -11.06
CA PHE A 253 -1.57 -27.20 -12.41
C PHE A 253 -2.60 -28.33 -12.36
N ASP A 254 -2.34 -29.39 -11.59
CA ASP A 254 -3.24 -30.54 -11.46
C ASP A 254 -4.61 -30.13 -10.90
N ILE A 255 -4.63 -29.28 -9.86
CA ILE A 255 -5.87 -28.74 -9.28
C ILE A 255 -6.64 -27.91 -10.33
N SER A 256 -5.95 -27.03 -11.06
CA SER A 256 -6.58 -26.19 -12.09
C SER A 256 -7.17 -27.04 -13.21
N GLU A 257 -6.44 -28.04 -13.70
CA GLU A 257 -6.91 -28.89 -14.79
C GLU A 257 -8.08 -29.79 -14.37
N GLN A 258 -8.05 -30.34 -13.15
CA GLN A 258 -9.16 -31.12 -12.62
C GLN A 258 -10.43 -30.27 -12.47
N ALA A 259 -10.30 -29.07 -11.90
CA ALA A 259 -11.44 -28.17 -11.73
C ALA A 259 -12.05 -27.77 -13.08
N ARG A 260 -11.23 -27.54 -14.11
CA ARG A 260 -11.69 -27.26 -15.48
C ARG A 260 -12.38 -28.47 -16.13
N ALA A 261 -11.77 -29.65 -16.04
CA ALA A 261 -12.33 -30.88 -16.61
C ALA A 261 -13.72 -31.20 -16.03
N GLU A 262 -13.91 -30.91 -14.74
CA GLU A 262 -15.18 -31.10 -14.03
C GLU A 262 -16.10 -29.87 -14.09
N LYS A 263 -15.70 -28.80 -14.79
CA LYS A 263 -16.43 -27.52 -14.92
C LYS A 263 -16.84 -26.90 -13.59
N ARG A 264 -16.00 -27.09 -12.57
CA ARG A 264 -16.20 -26.53 -11.23
C ARG A 264 -15.65 -25.11 -11.15
N THR A 265 -16.41 -24.24 -10.49
CA THR A 265 -15.99 -22.88 -10.12
C THR A 265 -15.59 -22.75 -8.66
N ALA A 266 -15.81 -23.80 -7.86
CA ALA A 266 -15.37 -23.88 -6.47
C ALA A 266 -14.48 -25.10 -6.28
N LEU A 267 -13.37 -24.90 -5.57
CA LEU A 267 -12.48 -26.00 -5.19
C LEU A 267 -13.03 -26.73 -3.96
N THR A 268 -12.70 -28.02 -3.89
CA THR A 268 -12.97 -28.85 -2.70
C THR A 268 -12.15 -28.37 -1.51
N GLU A 269 -12.53 -28.79 -0.30
CA GLU A 269 -11.78 -28.46 0.91
C GLU A 269 -10.34 -28.98 0.84
N VAL A 270 -10.14 -30.20 0.32
CA VAL A 270 -8.81 -30.82 0.17
C VAL A 270 -7.92 -30.02 -0.79
N GLU A 271 -8.46 -29.58 -1.93
CA GLU A 271 -7.76 -28.71 -2.89
C GLU A 271 -7.44 -27.35 -2.25
N SER A 272 -8.40 -26.76 -1.55
CA SER A 272 -8.24 -25.47 -0.86
C SER A 272 -7.14 -25.52 0.20
N ILE A 273 -7.09 -26.57 1.03
CA ILE A 273 -6.04 -26.78 2.04
C ILE A 273 -4.65 -26.89 1.39
N LYS A 274 -4.52 -27.56 0.24
CA LYS A 274 -3.25 -27.64 -0.49
C LYS A 274 -2.78 -26.25 -0.93
N ILE A 275 -3.69 -25.43 -1.47
CA ILE A 275 -3.39 -24.04 -1.86
C ILE A 275 -2.97 -23.20 -0.64
N LEU A 276 -3.67 -23.31 0.49
CA LEU A 276 -3.31 -22.59 1.70
C LEU A 276 -1.90 -22.94 2.19
N LYS A 277 -1.52 -24.23 2.16
CA LYS A 277 -0.18 -24.67 2.51
C LYS A 277 0.89 -24.09 1.57
N ILE A 278 0.60 -23.98 0.27
CA ILE A 278 1.49 -23.32 -0.71
C ILE A 278 1.63 -21.82 -0.42
N CYS A 279 0.56 -21.17 0.09
CA CYS A 279 0.59 -19.80 0.57
C CYS A 279 1.28 -19.63 1.94
N GLY A 280 1.77 -20.70 2.56
CA GLY A 280 2.39 -20.66 3.89
C GLY A 280 1.39 -20.53 5.04
N ILE A 281 0.11 -20.84 4.81
CA ILE A 281 -0.97 -20.74 5.79
C ILE A 281 -1.19 -22.11 6.42
N SER A 282 -1.01 -22.19 7.73
CA SER A 282 -1.23 -23.43 8.49
C SER A 282 -2.72 -23.73 8.62
N VAL A 283 -3.07 -25.01 8.56
CA VAL A 283 -4.42 -25.53 8.79
C VAL A 283 -4.32 -26.57 9.89
N LEU A 284 -5.32 -26.62 10.78
CA LEU A 284 -5.39 -27.67 11.79
C LEU A 284 -5.64 -29.05 11.15
N PRO A 285 -5.25 -30.15 11.82
CA PRO A 285 -5.60 -31.49 11.38
C PRO A 285 -7.10 -31.60 11.10
N SER A 286 -7.43 -32.02 9.89
CA SER A 286 -8.81 -32.18 9.42
C SER A 286 -8.93 -33.42 8.54
N MET A 287 -10.00 -34.18 8.70
CA MET A 287 -10.28 -35.40 7.95
C MET A 287 -11.76 -35.43 7.55
N ASN A 288 -12.02 -35.84 6.32
CA ASN A 288 -13.39 -36.00 5.83
C ASN A 288 -13.92 -37.38 6.22
N ALA A 289 -15.20 -37.45 6.53
CA ALA A 289 -15.95 -38.67 6.81
C ALA A 289 -17.26 -38.68 6.03
N THR A 290 -17.59 -39.82 5.42
CA THR A 290 -18.79 -39.99 4.57
C THR A 290 -19.95 -40.70 5.27
N ASP A 291 -19.70 -41.26 6.45
CA ASP A 291 -20.70 -41.92 7.29
C ASP A 291 -20.38 -41.68 8.78
N GLU A 292 -21.35 -42.04 9.63
CA GLU A 292 -21.29 -41.80 11.08
C GLU A 292 -20.13 -42.55 11.76
N GLU A 293 -19.85 -43.79 11.37
CA GLU A 293 -18.78 -44.60 11.98
C GLU A 293 -17.41 -44.03 11.59
N ASP A 294 -17.21 -43.72 10.30
CA ASP A 294 -15.97 -43.09 9.83
C ASP A 294 -15.76 -41.73 10.54
N ALA A 295 -16.83 -40.97 10.80
CA ALA A 295 -16.73 -39.70 11.54
C ALA A 295 -16.20 -39.87 12.97
N VAL A 296 -16.63 -40.93 13.67
CA VAL A 296 -16.14 -41.27 15.02
C VAL A 296 -14.70 -41.73 14.98
N ASP A 297 -14.34 -42.58 14.01
CA ASP A 297 -12.97 -43.05 13.82
C ASP A 297 -12.01 -41.88 13.55
N ARG A 298 -12.39 -40.95 12.66
CA ARG A 298 -11.61 -39.73 12.38
C ARG A 298 -11.50 -38.82 13.60
N ALA A 299 -12.57 -38.64 14.37
CA ALA A 299 -12.56 -37.82 15.58
C ALA A 299 -11.61 -38.39 16.63
N THR A 300 -11.59 -39.72 16.77
CA THR A 300 -10.69 -40.44 17.68
C THR A 300 -9.23 -40.32 17.25
N GLU A 301 -8.96 -40.44 15.95
CA GLU A 301 -7.61 -40.28 15.38
C GLU A 301 -7.05 -38.85 15.59
N ILE A 302 -7.89 -37.83 15.37
CA ILE A 302 -7.52 -36.42 15.57
C ILE A 302 -7.35 -36.10 17.07
N GLY A 303 -8.22 -36.65 17.91
CA GLY A 303 -8.27 -36.41 19.35
C GLY A 303 -9.14 -35.23 19.76
N TYR A 304 -9.92 -35.43 20.82
CA TYR A 304 -10.90 -34.48 21.35
C TYR A 304 -10.27 -33.27 22.10
N PRO A 305 -10.94 -32.10 22.12
CA PRO A 305 -12.20 -31.80 21.44
C PRO A 305 -12.05 -31.56 19.93
N VAL A 306 -13.10 -31.91 19.17
CA VAL A 306 -13.18 -31.72 17.72
C VAL A 306 -14.34 -30.81 17.32
N ALA A 307 -14.25 -30.25 16.12
CA ALA A 307 -15.33 -29.57 15.42
C ALA A 307 -15.80 -30.43 14.24
N ILE A 308 -17.10 -30.35 13.94
CA ILE A 308 -17.71 -31.00 12.77
C ILE A 308 -18.37 -29.93 11.91
N LYS A 309 -18.10 -29.99 10.60
CA LYS A 309 -18.71 -29.12 9.60
C LYS A 309 -19.15 -29.92 8.36
N PRO A 310 -20.30 -29.62 7.75
CA PRO A 310 -20.71 -30.28 6.51
C PRO A 310 -19.74 -29.98 5.38
N LEU A 311 -19.56 -30.96 4.48
CA LEU A 311 -18.77 -30.78 3.27
C LEU A 311 -19.42 -29.77 2.30
N TRP A 312 -18.59 -29.07 1.56
CA TRP A 312 -18.89 -27.82 0.84
C TRP A 312 -19.70 -27.90 -0.45
N THR A 313 -20.30 -29.04 -0.78
CA THR A 313 -20.83 -29.29 -2.11
C THR A 313 -22.01 -28.40 -2.52
N VAL A 314 -22.72 -27.72 -1.60
CA VAL A 314 -23.97 -26.99 -1.95
C VAL A 314 -24.18 -25.61 -1.27
N ALA A 315 -23.57 -25.29 -0.11
CA ALA A 315 -23.70 -23.97 0.54
C ALA A 315 -22.63 -23.71 1.62
N HIS A 316 -22.50 -22.47 2.11
CA HIS A 316 -21.61 -22.12 3.23
C HIS A 316 -22.01 -22.93 4.48
N PRO A 317 -21.09 -23.61 5.21
CA PRO A 317 -21.41 -24.49 6.34
C PRO A 317 -22.15 -23.80 7.47
N SER A 318 -21.92 -22.49 7.66
CA SER A 318 -22.64 -21.69 8.64
C SER A 318 -24.10 -21.44 8.28
N ASN A 319 -24.51 -21.73 7.04
CA ASN A 319 -25.85 -21.49 6.50
C ASN A 319 -26.66 -22.78 6.30
N ALA A 320 -25.99 -23.94 6.15
CA ALA A 320 -26.63 -25.26 6.03
C ALA A 320 -26.07 -26.23 7.08
N GLY A 321 -26.89 -26.68 8.03
CA GLY A 321 -26.46 -27.61 9.08
C GLY A 321 -25.64 -26.98 10.22
N GLY A 322 -24.89 -25.91 9.96
CA GLY A 322 -24.08 -25.18 10.94
C GLY A 322 -22.81 -25.93 11.35
N VAL A 323 -21.75 -25.18 11.69
CA VAL A 323 -20.55 -25.73 12.31
C VAL A 323 -20.86 -26.08 13.78
N ARG A 324 -20.56 -27.31 14.21
CA ARG A 324 -20.66 -27.72 15.63
C ARG A 324 -19.26 -27.79 16.23
N LEU A 325 -19.08 -27.15 17.37
CA LEU A 325 -17.79 -26.94 18.02
C LEU A 325 -17.76 -27.66 19.36
N ASN A 326 -16.55 -27.94 19.87
CA ASN A 326 -16.30 -28.53 21.19
C ASN A 326 -16.98 -29.88 21.43
N LEU A 327 -16.96 -30.79 20.45
CA LEU A 327 -17.40 -32.15 20.69
C LEU A 327 -16.32 -32.88 21.48
N MET A 328 -16.71 -33.48 22.60
CA MET A 328 -15.81 -33.99 23.62
C MET A 328 -15.64 -35.51 23.57
N ASP A 329 -16.57 -36.23 22.92
CA ASP A 329 -16.56 -37.68 22.84
C ASP A 329 -17.27 -38.23 21.59
N GLU A 330 -17.24 -39.56 21.46
CA GLU A 330 -17.83 -40.31 20.34
C GLU A 330 -19.36 -40.15 20.24
N ASN A 331 -20.07 -40.07 21.37
CA ASN A 331 -21.54 -39.97 21.36
C ASN A 331 -21.98 -38.61 20.83
N GLU A 332 -21.31 -37.54 21.25
CA GLU A 332 -21.56 -36.20 20.73
C GLU A 332 -21.30 -36.11 19.22
N VAL A 333 -20.25 -36.76 18.73
CA VAL A 333 -19.93 -36.85 17.28
C VAL A 333 -21.07 -37.53 16.51
N ARG A 334 -21.54 -38.70 16.95
CA ARG A 334 -22.65 -39.42 16.29
C ARG A 334 -23.92 -38.60 16.23
N GLN A 335 -24.31 -38.03 17.37
CA GLN A 335 -25.51 -37.20 17.46
C GLN A 335 -25.43 -36.02 16.49
N VAL A 336 -24.30 -35.31 16.49
CA VAL A 336 -24.10 -34.15 15.61
C VAL A 336 -24.07 -34.53 14.14
N TYR A 337 -23.46 -35.66 13.77
CA TYR A 337 -23.46 -36.13 12.39
C TYR A 337 -24.88 -36.30 11.85
N ALA A 338 -25.72 -37.05 12.58
CA ALA A 338 -27.12 -37.29 12.21
C ALA A 338 -27.95 -36.00 12.19
N GLU A 339 -27.69 -35.06 13.09
CA GLU A 339 -28.33 -33.74 13.09
C GLU A 339 -27.98 -32.92 11.84
N ILE A 340 -26.70 -32.85 11.47
CA ILE A 340 -26.22 -32.12 10.29
C ILE A 340 -26.78 -32.75 9.02
N GLU A 341 -26.71 -34.07 8.87
CA GLU A 341 -27.27 -34.78 7.72
C GLU A 341 -28.76 -34.43 7.54
N LYS A 342 -29.55 -34.57 8.61
CA LYS A 342 -30.97 -34.24 8.59
C LYS A 342 -31.24 -32.78 8.25
N GLU A 343 -30.46 -31.85 8.79
CA GLU A 343 -30.64 -30.42 8.54
C GLU A 343 -30.28 -30.02 7.11
N VAL A 344 -29.13 -30.49 6.60
CA VAL A 344 -28.68 -30.26 5.22
C VAL A 344 -29.65 -30.88 4.23
N SER A 345 -30.03 -32.14 4.43
CA SER A 345 -31.00 -32.82 3.55
C SER A 345 -32.37 -32.14 3.54
N LYS A 346 -32.81 -31.59 4.68
CA LYS A 346 -34.06 -30.83 4.76
C LYS A 346 -34.01 -29.50 4.01
N GLN A 347 -32.88 -28.79 4.07
CA GLN A 347 -32.74 -27.47 3.47
C GLN A 347 -32.42 -27.51 1.97
N LEU A 348 -31.60 -28.47 1.53
CA LEU A 348 -31.00 -28.51 0.19
C LEU A 348 -31.36 -29.76 -0.62
N GLY A 349 -32.06 -30.74 -0.02
CA GLY A 349 -32.44 -32.01 -0.65
C GLY A 349 -31.57 -33.19 -0.20
N SER A 350 -32.09 -34.42 -0.30
CA SER A 350 -31.41 -35.64 0.19
C SER A 350 -30.03 -35.84 -0.41
N ASP A 351 -29.88 -35.54 -1.70
CA ASP A 351 -28.65 -35.80 -2.46
C ASP A 351 -27.58 -34.71 -2.23
N ALA A 352 -27.90 -33.68 -1.45
CA ALA A 352 -27.01 -32.56 -1.16
C ALA A 352 -26.00 -32.86 -0.04
N PHE A 353 -26.25 -33.86 0.82
CA PHE A 353 -25.35 -34.22 1.90
C PHE A 353 -24.32 -35.26 1.43
N SER A 354 -23.03 -34.91 1.52
CA SER A 354 -21.93 -35.76 1.05
C SER A 354 -21.00 -36.22 2.18
N GLY A 355 -21.36 -35.93 3.44
CA GLY A 355 -20.55 -36.19 4.64
C GLY A 355 -20.11 -34.91 5.36
N VAL A 356 -19.17 -35.07 6.29
CA VAL A 356 -18.64 -33.99 7.14
C VAL A 356 -17.12 -33.96 7.14
N SER A 357 -16.55 -32.82 7.53
CA SER A 357 -15.15 -32.63 7.86
C SER A 357 -15.02 -32.53 9.38
N ILE A 358 -14.19 -33.40 9.95
CA ILE A 358 -13.83 -33.42 11.36
C ILE A 358 -12.51 -32.68 11.52
N GLN A 359 -12.43 -31.70 12.42
CA GLN A 359 -11.25 -30.84 12.60
C GLN A 359 -10.88 -30.69 14.07
N ALA A 360 -9.59 -30.64 14.37
CA ALA A 360 -9.11 -30.36 15.73
C ALA A 360 -9.55 -28.97 16.22
N MET A 361 -9.90 -28.83 17.50
CA MET A 361 -10.20 -27.52 18.10
C MET A 361 -8.96 -26.76 18.56
N VAL A 362 -9.00 -25.43 18.43
CA VAL A 362 -7.99 -24.56 19.03
C VAL A 362 -8.18 -24.50 20.55
N LYS A 363 -7.11 -24.79 21.31
CA LYS A 363 -7.17 -24.97 22.77
C LYS A 363 -7.06 -23.68 23.60
N ARG A 364 -6.88 -22.51 22.98
CA ARG A 364 -6.58 -21.24 23.69
C ARG A 364 -7.28 -20.04 23.06
N ALA A 365 -7.45 -18.99 23.87
CA ALA A 365 -7.97 -17.71 23.43
C ALA A 365 -7.06 -17.07 22.35
N GLY A 366 -7.71 -16.44 21.38
CA GLY A 366 -7.10 -15.69 20.29
C GLY A 366 -8.18 -14.91 19.56
N TYR A 367 -7.81 -14.30 18.45
CA TYR A 367 -8.70 -13.48 17.64
C TYR A 367 -9.09 -14.20 16.35
N GLU A 368 -10.33 -14.05 15.92
CA GLU A 368 -10.79 -14.47 14.60
C GLU A 368 -10.57 -13.32 13.62
N LEU A 369 -9.77 -13.59 12.59
CA LEU A 369 -9.46 -12.66 11.51
C LEU A 369 -10.08 -13.16 10.21
N MET A 370 -10.31 -12.24 9.29
CA MET A 370 -10.72 -12.55 7.93
C MET A 370 -9.67 -12.02 6.98
N ILE A 371 -9.16 -12.90 6.11
CA ILE A 371 -8.19 -12.54 5.08
C ILE A 371 -8.55 -13.19 3.76
N GLY A 372 -8.10 -12.60 2.66
CA GLY A 372 -8.35 -13.19 1.36
C GLY A 372 -8.05 -12.27 0.20
N ILE A 373 -8.32 -12.77 -1.00
CA ILE A 373 -8.19 -12.06 -2.27
C ILE A 373 -9.54 -12.10 -2.98
N HIS A 374 -9.89 -11.00 -3.63
CA HIS A 374 -10.98 -10.94 -4.58
C HIS A 374 -10.52 -10.24 -5.86
N VAL A 375 -10.92 -10.72 -7.03
CA VAL A 375 -10.63 -10.05 -8.31
C VAL A 375 -11.73 -9.05 -8.62
N ASP A 376 -11.44 -7.76 -8.39
CA ASP A 376 -12.31 -6.64 -8.73
C ASP A 376 -12.32 -6.38 -10.26
N PRO A 377 -13.49 -6.11 -10.87
CA PRO A 377 -13.60 -5.85 -12.31
C PRO A 377 -12.84 -4.62 -12.84
N GLN A 378 -12.47 -3.67 -11.99
CA GLN A 378 -11.74 -2.44 -12.37
C GLN A 378 -10.28 -2.48 -11.95
N PHE A 379 -9.99 -3.02 -10.76
CA PHE A 379 -8.65 -2.97 -10.16
C PHE A 379 -7.87 -4.29 -10.21
N GLY A 380 -8.51 -5.37 -10.66
CA GLY A 380 -7.90 -6.71 -10.69
C GLY A 380 -7.84 -7.30 -9.27
N PRO A 381 -6.82 -8.11 -8.92
CA PRO A 381 -6.73 -8.68 -7.58
C PRO A 381 -6.69 -7.60 -6.49
N VAL A 382 -7.46 -7.81 -5.44
CA VAL A 382 -7.53 -6.98 -4.23
C VAL A 382 -7.37 -7.90 -3.02
N LEU A 383 -6.43 -7.57 -2.14
CA LEU A 383 -6.26 -8.24 -0.86
C LEU A 383 -7.15 -7.56 0.18
N PHE A 384 -7.79 -8.32 1.06
CA PHE A 384 -8.51 -7.80 2.21
C PHE A 384 -8.03 -8.42 3.52
N PHE A 385 -8.15 -7.64 4.60
CA PHE A 385 -7.84 -8.03 5.97
C PHE A 385 -8.84 -7.39 6.92
N GLY A 386 -9.25 -8.10 7.97
CA GLY A 386 -10.14 -7.52 8.96
C GLY A 386 -10.49 -8.46 10.11
N THR A 387 -11.46 -8.01 10.90
CA THR A 387 -12.10 -8.84 11.93
C THR A 387 -12.91 -9.95 11.25
N GLY A 388 -12.70 -11.20 11.66
CA GLY A 388 -13.42 -12.36 11.14
C GLY A 388 -14.49 -12.90 12.08
N GLY A 389 -15.09 -14.01 11.68
CA GLY A 389 -16.05 -14.78 12.45
C GLY A 389 -17.33 -14.02 12.76
N THR A 390 -17.83 -14.19 13.98
CA THR A 390 -19.13 -13.60 14.38
C THR A 390 -19.12 -12.07 14.39
N LEU A 391 -17.97 -11.46 14.69
CA LEU A 391 -17.82 -10.01 14.83
C LEU A 391 -17.78 -9.27 13.48
N LEU A 392 -17.46 -9.97 12.39
CA LEU A 392 -17.47 -9.42 11.03
C LEU A 392 -18.80 -8.72 10.70
N ARG A 393 -19.92 -9.38 11.03
CA ARG A 393 -21.28 -8.90 10.70
C ARG A 393 -21.63 -7.61 11.43
N THR A 394 -21.11 -7.42 12.64
CA THR A 394 -21.45 -6.28 13.49
C THR A 394 -20.53 -5.08 13.22
N PHE A 395 -19.24 -5.31 13.06
CA PHE A 395 -18.26 -4.21 13.03
C PHE A 395 -17.80 -3.84 11.62
N GLN A 396 -17.85 -4.76 10.66
CA GLN A 396 -17.35 -4.57 9.28
C GLN A 396 -15.96 -3.89 9.26
N ASP A 397 -15.10 -4.26 10.21
CA ASP A 397 -13.74 -3.72 10.37
C ASP A 397 -12.80 -4.41 9.39
N ILE A 398 -12.87 -3.97 8.14
CA ILE A 398 -12.14 -4.52 6.99
C ILE A 398 -11.37 -3.41 6.30
N THR A 399 -10.19 -3.75 5.81
CA THR A 399 -9.33 -2.90 5.00
C THR A 399 -8.90 -3.63 3.74
N PHE A 400 -8.47 -2.87 2.73
CA PHE A 400 -8.13 -3.37 1.41
C PHE A 400 -6.74 -2.89 1.00
N GLY A 401 -6.06 -3.73 0.22
CA GLY A 401 -4.77 -3.42 -0.40
C GLY A 401 -4.75 -3.93 -1.83
N LEU A 402 -4.04 -3.21 -2.69
CA LEU A 402 -3.84 -3.61 -4.09
C LEU A 402 -2.46 -4.28 -4.21
N PRO A 403 -2.40 -5.59 -4.47
CA PRO A 403 -1.16 -6.27 -4.82
C PRO A 403 -0.49 -5.63 -6.04
N PRO A 404 0.85 -5.64 -6.11
CA PRO A 404 1.79 -6.17 -5.11
C PRO A 404 1.93 -5.29 -3.84
N LEU A 405 2.13 -5.93 -2.69
CA LEU A 405 2.29 -5.31 -1.36
C LEU A 405 3.58 -5.83 -0.69
N ASN A 406 4.32 -4.96 0.00
CA ASN A 406 5.38 -5.36 0.95
C ASN A 406 4.84 -5.42 2.38
N THR A 407 5.70 -5.86 3.30
CA THR A 407 5.46 -5.86 4.74
C THR A 407 5.02 -4.49 5.28
N ASN A 408 5.60 -3.37 4.81
CA ASN A 408 5.22 -2.04 5.32
C ASN A 408 3.81 -1.61 4.87
N LEU A 409 3.45 -1.84 3.60
CA LEU A 409 2.13 -1.59 3.04
C LEU A 409 1.09 -2.47 3.74
N VAL A 410 1.41 -3.74 3.99
CA VAL A 410 0.55 -4.65 4.76
C VAL A 410 0.43 -4.19 6.22
N HIS A 411 1.53 -3.78 6.87
CA HIS A 411 1.50 -3.27 8.24
C HIS A 411 0.57 -2.05 8.36
N LYS A 412 0.71 -1.08 7.44
CA LYS A 412 -0.16 0.11 7.38
C LYS A 412 -1.62 -0.26 7.11
N MET A 413 -1.85 -1.27 6.26
CA MET A 413 -3.19 -1.81 6.01
C MET A 413 -3.78 -2.36 7.32
N ILE A 414 -3.08 -3.26 8.01
CA ILE A 414 -3.50 -3.80 9.32
C ILE A 414 -3.73 -2.65 10.33
N GLU A 415 -2.84 -1.67 10.43
CA GLU A 415 -2.96 -0.55 11.38
C GLU A 415 -4.26 0.25 11.24
N LYS A 416 -4.86 0.29 10.04
CA LYS A 416 -6.14 0.98 9.79
C LYS A 416 -7.34 0.31 10.46
N THR A 417 -7.21 -0.97 10.81
CA THR A 417 -8.28 -1.74 11.45
C THR A 417 -8.38 -1.46 12.96
N ARG A 418 -9.58 -1.61 13.51
CA ARG A 418 -9.81 -1.54 14.96
C ARG A 418 -9.18 -2.74 15.67
N ILE A 419 -9.23 -3.93 15.06
CA ILE A 419 -8.66 -5.16 15.62
C ILE A 419 -7.14 -5.09 15.84
N TYR A 420 -6.42 -4.23 15.10
CA TYR A 420 -4.98 -4.00 15.30
C TYR A 420 -4.61 -3.64 16.74
N LYS A 421 -5.47 -2.89 17.46
CA LYS A 421 -5.23 -2.57 18.87
C LYS A 421 -5.22 -3.83 19.74
N ALA A 422 -6.15 -4.76 19.47
CA ALA A 422 -6.25 -6.04 20.18
C ALA A 422 -5.07 -6.96 19.82
N LEU A 423 -4.65 -7.00 18.55
CA LEU A 423 -3.52 -7.82 18.11
C LEU A 423 -2.18 -7.44 18.76
N LYS A 424 -2.03 -6.19 19.21
CA LYS A 424 -0.86 -5.72 19.98
C LYS A 424 -0.84 -6.16 21.45
N GLY A 425 -1.89 -6.84 21.91
CA GLY A 425 -2.10 -7.20 23.31
C GLY A 425 -2.65 -6.02 24.10
N THR A 426 -3.81 -6.23 24.74
CA THR A 426 -4.41 -5.25 25.66
C THR A 426 -4.61 -5.90 27.02
N GLY A 427 -4.07 -5.27 28.08
CA GLY A 427 -4.20 -5.78 29.45
C GLY A 427 -3.42 -7.09 29.67
N PRO A 428 -4.05 -8.21 30.08
CA PRO A 428 -3.37 -9.48 30.35
C PRO A 428 -3.06 -10.31 29.10
N ASP A 429 -3.67 -9.98 27.95
CA ASP A 429 -3.53 -10.76 26.72
C ASP A 429 -2.18 -10.53 26.05
N LYS A 430 -1.54 -11.63 25.61
CA LYS A 430 -0.27 -11.56 24.88
C LYS A 430 -0.49 -11.07 23.45
N PRO A 431 0.44 -10.27 22.90
CA PRO A 431 0.39 -9.88 21.49
C PRO A 431 0.44 -11.10 20.58
N VAL A 432 -0.26 -10.99 19.45
CA VAL A 432 -0.17 -11.94 18.34
C VAL A 432 1.10 -11.68 17.54
N ASN A 433 1.62 -12.71 16.87
CA ASN A 433 2.74 -12.57 15.94
C ASN A 433 2.34 -11.79 14.68
N LEU A 434 2.31 -10.45 14.77
CA LEU A 434 1.95 -9.56 13.65
C LEU A 434 2.84 -9.78 12.42
N VAL A 435 4.13 -10.05 12.64
CA VAL A 435 5.08 -10.28 11.55
C VAL A 435 4.66 -11.48 10.72
N GLU A 436 4.16 -12.55 11.33
CA GLU A 436 3.67 -13.75 10.64
C GLU A 436 2.39 -13.50 9.83
N ILE A 437 1.45 -12.71 10.38
CA ILE A 437 0.27 -12.23 9.63
C ILE A 437 0.71 -11.41 8.41
N GLU A 438 1.68 -10.52 8.58
CA GLU A 438 2.21 -9.71 7.49
C GLU A 438 2.83 -10.58 6.39
N LYS A 439 3.59 -11.64 6.74
CA LYS A 439 4.15 -12.58 5.75
C LYS A 439 3.05 -13.28 4.96
N ILE A 440 2.03 -13.78 5.66
CA ILE A 440 0.89 -14.47 5.05
C ILE A 440 0.20 -13.56 4.03
N LEU A 441 -0.09 -12.32 4.41
CA LEU A 441 -0.77 -11.34 3.54
C LEU A 441 0.08 -10.95 2.33
N VAL A 442 1.40 -10.76 2.50
CA VAL A 442 2.32 -10.50 1.37
C VAL A 442 2.34 -11.71 0.42
N ARG A 443 2.48 -12.94 0.94
CA ARG A 443 2.51 -14.15 0.10
C ARG A 443 1.18 -14.37 -0.61
N LEU A 444 0.06 -14.13 0.08
CA LEU A 444 -1.27 -14.22 -0.50
C LEU A 444 -1.46 -13.19 -1.62
N GLY A 445 -1.10 -11.92 -1.41
CA GLY A 445 -1.13 -10.90 -2.45
C GLY A 445 -0.26 -11.24 -3.67
N GLN A 446 0.91 -11.84 -3.46
CA GLN A 446 1.77 -12.32 -4.54
C GLN A 446 1.15 -13.52 -5.27
N PHE A 447 0.59 -14.48 -4.54
CA PHE A 447 -0.08 -15.65 -5.10
C PHE A 447 -1.25 -15.27 -6.02
N ALA A 448 -1.98 -14.21 -5.68
CA ALA A 448 -3.05 -13.65 -6.53
C ALA A 448 -2.55 -13.21 -7.92
N ILE A 449 -1.32 -12.68 -7.98
CA ILE A 449 -0.70 -12.21 -9.23
C ILE A 449 -0.19 -13.40 -10.04
N GLU A 450 0.41 -14.39 -9.36
CA GLU A 450 0.95 -15.61 -9.96
C GLU A 450 -0.14 -16.54 -10.53
N GLN A 451 -1.32 -16.55 -9.91
CA GLN A 451 -2.41 -17.48 -10.23
C GLN A 451 -3.68 -16.77 -10.75
N PRO A 452 -3.66 -16.18 -11.96
CA PRO A 452 -4.78 -15.39 -12.49
C PRO A 452 -6.05 -16.19 -12.82
N TRP A 453 -6.01 -17.53 -12.71
CA TRP A 453 -7.18 -18.41 -12.83
C TRP A 453 -8.01 -18.48 -11.54
N ILE A 454 -7.45 -18.01 -10.40
CA ILE A 454 -8.16 -17.91 -9.13
C ILE A 454 -8.93 -16.59 -9.11
N LYS A 455 -10.23 -16.68 -8.84
CA LYS A 455 -11.15 -15.54 -8.78
C LYS A 455 -11.25 -14.98 -7.37
N GLU A 456 -11.24 -15.86 -6.37
CA GLU A 456 -11.39 -15.49 -4.97
C GLU A 456 -10.69 -16.51 -4.07
N ILE A 457 -10.01 -16.02 -3.03
CA ILE A 457 -9.59 -16.82 -1.88
C ILE A 457 -10.16 -16.15 -0.65
N TYR A 458 -10.82 -16.92 0.19
CA TYR A 458 -11.49 -16.43 1.38
C TYR A 458 -11.09 -17.30 2.56
N ILE A 459 -10.58 -16.71 3.64
CA ILE A 459 -10.25 -17.42 4.87
C ILE A 459 -10.97 -16.74 6.01
N ASP A 460 -11.95 -17.44 6.57
CA ASP A 460 -12.75 -16.93 7.67
C ASP A 460 -13.43 -18.06 8.46
N PRO A 461 -13.06 -18.24 9.75
CA PRO A 461 -12.02 -17.48 10.45
C PRO A 461 -10.60 -17.99 10.17
N LEU A 462 -9.67 -17.05 10.04
CA LEU A 462 -8.25 -17.24 10.33
C LEU A 462 -8.04 -16.98 11.82
N PHE A 463 -7.83 -18.04 12.60
CA PHE A 463 -7.50 -17.90 14.01
C PHE A 463 -6.09 -17.33 14.17
N ALA A 464 -5.92 -16.35 15.05
CA ALA A 464 -4.63 -15.77 15.38
C ALA A 464 -4.47 -15.64 16.90
N GLY A 465 -3.54 -16.41 17.46
CA GLY A 465 -3.29 -16.42 18.90
C GLY A 465 -1.82 -16.67 19.25
N PRO A 466 -1.49 -16.73 20.56
CA PRO A 466 -0.12 -16.89 21.01
C PRO A 466 0.55 -18.22 20.61
N THR A 467 -0.26 -19.22 20.24
CA THR A 467 0.20 -20.57 19.84
C THR A 467 0.29 -20.77 18.33
N GLY A 468 0.07 -19.72 17.55
CA GLY A 468 0.15 -19.76 16.09
C GLY A 468 -1.09 -19.20 15.41
N ILE A 469 -1.03 -19.23 14.09
CA ILE A 469 -2.06 -18.74 13.18
C ILE A 469 -2.55 -19.90 12.33
N TYR A 470 -3.86 -20.11 12.30
CA TYR A 470 -4.47 -21.27 11.65
C TYR A 470 -5.71 -20.87 10.85
N ALA A 471 -5.80 -21.28 9.60
CA ALA A 471 -7.05 -21.23 8.86
C ALA A 471 -7.99 -22.30 9.42
N LEU A 472 -9.12 -21.89 9.97
CA LEU A 472 -10.16 -22.82 10.43
C LEU A 472 -11.10 -23.19 9.29
N ASN A 473 -11.29 -22.25 8.35
CA ASN A 473 -12.13 -22.41 7.19
C ASN A 473 -11.61 -21.56 6.03
N ALA A 474 -11.61 -22.08 4.80
CA ALA A 474 -10.99 -21.40 3.67
C ALA A 474 -11.50 -21.83 2.30
N ARG A 475 -11.97 -20.88 1.49
CA ARG A 475 -12.64 -21.08 0.20
C ARG A 475 -11.80 -20.58 -0.94
N VAL A 476 -11.73 -21.37 -2.00
CA VAL A 476 -11.10 -20.95 -3.25
C VAL A 476 -12.12 -21.08 -4.37
N ILE A 477 -12.38 -19.94 -5.02
CA ILE A 477 -13.25 -19.82 -6.19
C ILE A 477 -12.37 -19.52 -7.38
N VAL A 478 -12.64 -20.18 -8.49
CA VAL A 478 -11.89 -20.08 -9.74
C VAL A 478 -12.78 -19.54 -10.84
N PHE A 479 -12.17 -18.97 -11.87
CA PHE A 479 -12.93 -18.59 -13.06
C PHE A 479 -13.43 -19.84 -13.81
N GLY A 480 -14.61 -19.73 -14.45
CA GLY A 480 -15.13 -20.79 -15.31
C GLY A 480 -14.29 -20.98 -16.58
N GLU A 481 -14.57 -22.04 -17.35
CA GLU A 481 -13.79 -22.46 -18.53
C GLU A 481 -13.60 -21.34 -19.58
N ASP A 482 -14.62 -20.51 -19.80
CA ASP A 482 -14.62 -19.36 -20.73
C ASP A 482 -14.30 -18.01 -20.06
N GLU A 483 -14.10 -18.00 -18.74
CA GLU A 483 -13.73 -16.82 -17.98
C GLU A 483 -12.22 -16.88 -17.65
N LYS A 484 -11.50 -15.81 -17.98
CA LYS A 484 -10.21 -15.50 -17.36
C LYS A 484 -10.34 -14.09 -16.81
N SER A 485 -9.61 -13.78 -15.74
CA SER A 485 -9.45 -12.37 -15.37
C SER A 485 -8.84 -11.64 -16.57
N LYS A 486 -9.66 -10.82 -17.24
CA LYS A 486 -9.20 -9.88 -18.28
C LYS A 486 -8.57 -8.64 -17.66
N VAL A 487 -8.68 -8.49 -16.35
CA VAL A 487 -8.26 -7.31 -15.60
C VAL A 487 -6.90 -7.61 -14.98
N LYS A 488 -5.87 -6.94 -15.50
CA LYS A 488 -4.52 -6.99 -14.94
C LYS A 488 -4.52 -6.29 -13.56
N PRO A 489 -3.59 -6.61 -12.65
CA PRO A 489 -3.41 -5.86 -11.43
C PRO A 489 -3.28 -4.36 -11.70
N ALA A 490 -4.00 -3.54 -10.94
CA ALA A 490 -3.94 -2.08 -11.04
C ALA A 490 -2.53 -1.50 -10.85
N ILE A 491 -1.66 -2.25 -10.19
CA ILE A 491 -0.25 -1.93 -10.01
C ILE A 491 0.55 -3.07 -10.64
N ARG A 492 1.34 -2.74 -11.66
CA ARG A 492 2.17 -3.73 -12.34
C ARG A 492 3.22 -4.33 -11.38
N PRO A 493 3.31 -5.67 -11.26
CA PRO A 493 4.35 -6.34 -10.48
C PRO A 493 5.75 -6.11 -11.08
N TYR A 494 6.77 -6.45 -10.30
CA TYR A 494 8.15 -6.47 -10.81
C TYR A 494 8.26 -7.47 -11.96
N PRO A 495 8.69 -7.06 -13.17
CA PRO A 495 8.65 -7.92 -14.35
C PRO A 495 9.90 -8.82 -14.42
N PHE A 496 9.87 -9.92 -13.67
CA PHE A 496 10.95 -10.90 -13.60
C PHE A 496 11.28 -11.53 -14.96
N GLU A 497 10.31 -11.62 -15.86
CA GLU A 497 10.45 -12.11 -17.23
C GLU A 497 11.50 -11.34 -18.05
N TYR A 498 11.86 -10.12 -17.63
CA TYR A 498 12.88 -9.29 -18.28
C TYR A 498 14.27 -9.35 -17.64
N VAL A 499 14.47 -10.23 -16.66
CA VAL A 499 15.80 -10.50 -16.10
C VAL A 499 16.60 -11.38 -17.06
N LYS A 500 17.79 -10.95 -17.46
CA LYS A 500 18.61 -11.63 -18.47
C LYS A 500 20.09 -11.54 -18.11
N ARG A 501 20.78 -12.69 -18.12
CA ARG A 501 22.23 -12.76 -17.92
C ARG A 501 22.95 -12.75 -19.26
N ILE A 502 24.01 -11.97 -19.37
CA ILE A 502 24.86 -11.90 -20.57
C ILE A 502 26.34 -11.90 -20.19
N LYS A 503 27.18 -12.34 -21.14
CA LYS A 503 28.63 -12.22 -21.06
C LYS A 503 29.13 -11.18 -22.04
N LEU A 504 29.94 -10.23 -21.57
CA LEU A 504 30.56 -9.20 -22.40
C LEU A 504 31.80 -9.75 -23.14
N LYS A 505 32.31 -8.97 -24.11
CA LYS A 505 33.49 -9.34 -24.91
C LYS A 505 34.77 -9.53 -24.09
N ASP A 506 34.87 -8.87 -22.94
CA ASP A 506 36.00 -8.99 -22.02
C ASP A 506 35.84 -10.16 -21.02
N GLY A 507 34.73 -10.90 -21.12
CA GLY A 507 34.42 -12.03 -20.24
C GLY A 507 33.60 -11.67 -19.00
N SER A 508 33.35 -10.37 -18.73
CA SER A 508 32.56 -9.92 -17.58
C SER A 508 31.11 -10.42 -17.66
N ASP A 509 30.60 -10.91 -16.53
CA ASP A 509 29.21 -11.34 -16.37
C ASP A 509 28.31 -10.16 -15.93
N ILE A 510 27.23 -9.94 -16.67
CA ILE A 510 26.29 -8.82 -16.47
C ILE A 510 24.87 -9.36 -16.38
N VAL A 511 24.11 -8.85 -15.41
CA VAL A 511 22.68 -9.07 -15.30
C VAL A 511 21.95 -7.82 -15.74
N PHE A 512 21.12 -7.95 -16.77
CA PHE A 512 20.07 -6.97 -17.06
C PHE A 512 18.86 -7.32 -16.21
N ARG A 513 18.34 -6.33 -15.48
CA ARG A 513 17.12 -6.48 -14.69
C ARG A 513 16.35 -5.16 -14.65
N PRO A 514 15.02 -5.17 -14.49
CA PRO A 514 14.28 -3.95 -14.20
C PRO A 514 14.84 -3.26 -12.94
N ILE A 515 14.87 -1.93 -12.97
CA ILE A 515 15.32 -1.12 -11.83
C ILE A 515 14.39 -1.33 -10.63
N LYS A 516 14.92 -1.22 -9.42
CA LYS A 516 14.16 -1.21 -8.17
C LYS A 516 14.36 0.13 -7.46
N PRO A 517 13.41 0.64 -6.68
CA PRO A 517 13.60 1.87 -5.91
C PRO A 517 14.82 1.82 -4.97
N GLU A 518 15.20 0.66 -4.45
CA GLU A 518 16.41 0.45 -3.63
C GLU A 518 17.71 0.63 -4.41
N ASP A 519 17.66 0.69 -5.75
CA ASP A 519 18.84 0.94 -6.58
C ASP A 519 19.31 2.40 -6.52
N GLU A 520 18.59 3.28 -5.81
CA GLU A 520 18.97 4.70 -5.70
C GLU A 520 20.44 4.91 -5.28
N PRO A 521 20.98 4.25 -4.24
CA PRO A 521 22.39 4.42 -3.87
C PRO A 521 23.36 3.88 -4.94
N LEU A 522 22.97 2.83 -5.67
CA LEU A 522 23.76 2.30 -6.78
C LEU A 522 23.73 3.24 -7.99
N MET A 523 22.60 3.91 -8.21
CA MET A 523 22.43 4.95 -9.23
C MET A 523 23.24 6.21 -8.90
N VAL A 524 23.37 6.59 -7.63
CA VAL A 524 24.30 7.65 -7.18
C VAL A 524 25.72 7.28 -7.58
N LYS A 525 26.20 6.08 -7.20
CA LYS A 525 27.53 5.59 -7.55
C LYS A 525 27.75 5.55 -9.06
N PHE A 526 26.75 5.12 -9.82
CA PHE A 526 26.79 5.10 -11.28
C PHE A 526 26.95 6.51 -11.87
N HIS A 527 26.12 7.47 -11.44
CA HIS A 527 26.19 8.84 -11.94
C HIS A 527 27.52 9.54 -11.60
N GLN A 528 28.12 9.27 -10.44
CA GLN A 528 29.42 9.80 -10.06
C GLN A 528 30.57 9.35 -10.98
N LYS A 529 30.44 8.17 -11.62
CA LYS A 529 31.48 7.58 -12.47
C LYS A 529 31.39 7.96 -13.96
N LEU A 530 30.34 8.67 -14.37
CA LEU A 530 30.11 9.04 -15.78
C LEU A 530 30.96 10.25 -16.20
N SER A 531 31.53 10.19 -17.40
CA SER A 531 32.18 11.34 -18.03
C SER A 531 31.17 12.45 -18.41
N GLU A 532 31.65 13.70 -18.46
CA GLU A 532 30.84 14.85 -18.91
C GLU A 532 30.30 14.65 -20.33
N GLN A 533 31.09 14.02 -21.22
CA GLN A 533 30.67 13.71 -22.58
C GLN A 533 29.50 12.72 -22.62
N SER A 534 29.54 11.66 -21.79
CA SER A 534 28.45 10.69 -21.66
C SER A 534 27.17 11.35 -21.11
N VAL A 535 27.31 12.28 -20.16
CA VAL A 535 26.19 13.07 -19.62
C VAL A 535 25.60 14.00 -20.67
N TYR A 536 26.44 14.77 -21.36
CA TYR A 536 26.02 15.71 -22.41
C TYR A 536 25.29 14.99 -23.54
N SER A 537 25.84 13.84 -23.98
CA SER A 537 25.24 13.03 -25.03
C SER A 537 23.87 12.46 -24.65
N ARG A 538 23.60 12.26 -23.36
CA ARG A 538 22.33 11.72 -22.86
C ARG A 538 21.27 12.80 -22.61
N TYR A 539 21.65 13.93 -22.04
CA TYR A 539 20.73 14.98 -21.57
C TYR A 539 20.69 16.21 -22.48
N PHE A 540 21.48 16.23 -23.56
CA PHE A 540 21.64 17.36 -24.47
C PHE A 540 22.03 18.66 -23.75
N SER A 541 22.62 18.52 -22.57
CA SER A 541 22.99 19.61 -21.67
C SER A 541 24.05 19.12 -20.69
N TYR A 542 24.89 20.04 -20.23
CA TYR A 542 25.75 19.80 -19.10
C TYR A 542 24.90 19.82 -17.83
N MET A 543 24.98 18.74 -17.05
CA MET A 543 24.24 18.60 -15.81
C MET A 543 25.22 18.29 -14.68
N HIS A 544 25.31 19.20 -13.71
CA HIS A 544 26.17 19.03 -12.54
C HIS A 544 25.88 17.73 -11.81
N VAL A 545 26.92 17.10 -11.26
CA VAL A 545 26.80 15.81 -10.54
C VAL A 545 25.78 15.90 -9.41
N ASP A 546 25.77 16.99 -8.64
CA ASP A 546 24.84 17.19 -7.52
C ASP A 546 23.38 17.16 -7.97
N SER A 547 23.07 17.78 -9.11
CA SER A 547 21.72 17.73 -9.71
C SER A 547 21.38 16.32 -10.23
N ARG A 548 22.37 15.54 -10.66
CA ARG A 548 22.17 14.16 -11.14
C ARG A 548 21.94 13.18 -9.98
N ILE A 549 22.62 13.39 -8.86
CA ILE A 549 22.56 12.51 -7.68
C ILE A 549 21.57 12.97 -6.61
N ASP A 550 20.82 14.05 -6.87
CA ASP A 550 19.77 14.53 -5.98
C ASP A 550 18.78 13.40 -5.63
N HIS A 551 18.55 13.22 -4.33
CA HIS A 551 17.72 12.15 -3.78
C HIS A 551 16.29 12.18 -4.32
N ASN A 552 15.67 13.36 -4.43
CA ASN A 552 14.30 13.48 -4.94
C ASN A 552 14.22 13.07 -6.41
N ARG A 553 15.23 13.45 -7.20
CA ARG A 553 15.33 13.05 -8.61
C ARG A 553 15.54 11.55 -8.76
N LEU A 554 16.53 10.98 -8.08
CA LEU A 554 16.88 9.56 -8.25
C LEU A 554 15.82 8.62 -7.66
N SER A 555 15.22 8.97 -6.52
CA SER A 555 14.08 8.21 -5.97
C SER A 555 12.95 8.07 -6.99
N ARG A 556 12.62 9.16 -7.71
CA ARG A 556 11.61 9.12 -8.79
C ARG A 556 12.02 8.29 -9.99
N VAL A 557 13.31 8.32 -10.34
CA VAL A 557 13.85 7.50 -11.44
C VAL A 557 13.78 6.01 -11.08
N CYS A 558 14.16 5.65 -9.87
CA CYS A 558 14.20 4.25 -9.43
C CYS A 558 12.80 3.71 -9.14
N PHE A 559 11.86 4.59 -8.75
CA PHE A 559 10.44 4.28 -8.65
C PHE A 559 9.71 4.36 -9.99
N ALA A 560 10.10 3.49 -10.92
CA ALA A 560 9.49 3.44 -12.25
C ALA A 560 8.13 2.71 -12.24
N ASP A 561 7.13 3.29 -12.91
CA ASP A 561 5.91 2.56 -13.29
C ASP A 561 6.25 1.71 -14.52
N TYR A 562 6.47 0.41 -14.34
CA TYR A 562 6.94 -0.49 -15.40
C TYR A 562 5.99 -0.59 -16.61
N GLU A 563 4.74 -0.14 -16.49
CA GLU A 563 3.82 -0.08 -17.63
C GLU A 563 4.14 1.09 -18.57
N ARG A 564 4.53 2.24 -17.99
CA ARG A 564 4.77 3.49 -18.71
C ARG A 564 6.23 3.76 -18.98
N ASN A 565 7.11 3.35 -18.07
CA ASN A 565 8.53 3.62 -18.10
C ASN A 565 9.29 2.37 -17.66
N MET A 566 9.65 1.53 -18.62
CA MET A 566 10.51 0.39 -18.34
C MET A 566 11.96 0.86 -18.24
N ILE A 567 12.60 0.62 -17.11
CA ILE A 567 14.02 0.94 -16.90
C ILE A 567 14.75 -0.35 -16.59
N LEU A 568 15.75 -0.68 -17.39
CA LEU A 568 16.67 -1.77 -17.15
C LEU A 568 17.98 -1.23 -16.60
N VAL A 569 18.49 -1.87 -15.56
CA VAL A 569 19.85 -1.67 -15.06
C VAL A 569 20.71 -2.84 -15.50
N ALA A 570 21.94 -2.55 -15.91
CA ALA A 570 23.00 -3.52 -16.12
C ALA A 570 23.85 -3.56 -14.85
N GLU A 571 23.82 -4.69 -14.15
CA GLU A 571 24.49 -4.92 -12.88
C GLU A 571 25.63 -5.92 -13.05
N THR A 572 26.77 -5.68 -12.41
CA THR A 572 27.89 -6.65 -12.35
C THR A 572 27.61 -7.74 -11.32
N GLU A 573 27.97 -9.00 -11.62
CA GLU A 573 27.90 -10.13 -10.67
C GLU A 573 29.15 -10.21 -9.74
N ASP A 574 29.80 -9.09 -9.47
CA ASP A 574 30.95 -9.04 -8.56
C ASP A 574 30.49 -9.11 -7.08
N THR A 575 31.44 -9.32 -6.16
CA THR A 575 31.20 -9.29 -4.69
C THR A 575 30.55 -7.99 -4.22
N GLU A 576 30.79 -6.87 -4.91
CA GLU A 576 30.05 -5.62 -4.76
C GLU A 576 29.20 -5.36 -6.02
N LYS A 577 27.87 -5.47 -5.88
CA LYS A 577 26.92 -5.15 -6.95
C LYS A 577 27.07 -3.68 -7.38
N ASN A 578 27.30 -3.45 -8.67
CA ASN A 578 27.42 -2.11 -9.23
C ASN A 578 26.54 -1.99 -10.49
N ILE A 579 25.77 -0.89 -10.57
CA ILE A 579 25.10 -0.51 -11.82
C ILE A 579 26.13 0.12 -12.75
N VAL A 580 26.25 -0.44 -13.95
CA VAL A 580 27.23 -0.04 -14.97
C VAL A 580 26.58 0.39 -16.29
N GLY A 581 25.27 0.23 -16.42
CA GLY A 581 24.49 0.72 -17.54
C GLY A 581 23.01 0.84 -17.20
N VAL A 582 22.33 1.74 -17.89
CA VAL A 582 20.89 2.00 -17.71
C VAL A 582 20.26 2.17 -19.09
N GLY A 583 19.23 1.38 -19.35
CA GLY A 583 18.40 1.45 -20.54
C GLY A 583 16.97 1.82 -20.15
N ARG A 584 16.30 2.65 -20.94
CA ARG A 584 14.92 3.08 -20.68
C ARG A 584 14.08 2.92 -21.92
N LEU A 585 12.80 2.63 -21.70
CA LEU A 585 11.75 2.63 -22.70
C LEU A 585 10.52 3.32 -22.10
N ILE A 586 10.21 4.52 -22.59
CA ILE A 586 9.21 5.43 -22.04
C ILE A 586 8.06 5.53 -23.04
N ARG A 587 6.86 5.06 -22.69
CA ARG A 587 5.68 5.19 -23.56
C ARG A 587 5.32 6.65 -23.79
N ILE A 588 5.11 7.02 -25.06
CA ILE A 588 4.75 8.37 -25.47
C ILE A 588 3.23 8.52 -25.37
N GLY A 589 2.77 9.45 -24.53
CA GLY A 589 1.34 9.67 -24.29
C GLY A 589 0.53 9.95 -25.57
N GLY A 590 -0.61 9.28 -25.71
CA GLY A 590 -1.49 9.43 -26.88
C GLY A 590 -1.07 8.61 -28.11
N SER A 591 0.02 7.85 -28.02
CA SER A 591 0.48 6.92 -29.06
C SER A 591 0.75 5.54 -28.46
N ASN A 592 0.97 4.54 -29.32
CA ASN A 592 1.50 3.25 -28.90
C ASN A 592 3.04 3.16 -29.04
N ASP A 593 3.70 4.30 -29.23
CA ASP A 593 5.15 4.38 -29.41
C ASP A 593 5.86 4.57 -28.07
N ALA A 594 7.15 4.25 -28.03
CA ALA A 594 7.99 4.47 -26.88
C ALA A 594 9.34 5.09 -27.24
N GLU A 595 9.79 6.02 -26.42
CA GLU A 595 11.12 6.61 -26.52
C GLU A 595 12.14 5.73 -25.77
N PHE A 596 13.25 5.38 -26.42
CA PHE A 596 14.36 4.71 -25.75
C PHE A 596 15.45 5.70 -25.34
N ALA A 597 16.15 5.36 -24.26
CA ALA A 597 17.40 6.02 -23.92
C ALA A 597 18.38 5.07 -23.24
N ILE A 598 19.66 5.23 -23.53
CA ILE A 598 20.72 4.37 -22.97
C ILE A 598 21.85 5.24 -22.41
N MET A 599 22.41 4.79 -21.30
CA MET A 599 23.59 5.38 -20.67
C MET A 599 24.45 4.26 -20.10
N ILE A 600 25.75 4.28 -20.38
CA ILE A 600 26.68 3.21 -20.01
C ILE A 600 27.92 3.83 -19.41
N ALA A 601 28.44 3.26 -18.32
CA ALA A 601 29.67 3.67 -17.70
C ALA A 601 30.84 3.56 -18.69
N ASP A 602 31.71 4.57 -18.75
CA ASP A 602 32.69 4.73 -19.82
C ASP A 602 33.63 3.51 -19.97
N LYS A 603 33.98 2.84 -18.85
CA LYS A 603 34.78 1.60 -18.84
C LYS A 603 34.16 0.45 -19.65
N PHE A 604 32.83 0.43 -19.80
CA PHE A 604 32.10 -0.64 -20.46
C PHE A 604 31.73 -0.31 -21.91
N HIS A 605 32.21 0.82 -22.44
CA HIS A 605 32.01 1.16 -23.85
C HIS A 605 32.76 0.18 -24.76
N ARG A 606 32.23 -0.04 -25.98
CA ARG A 606 32.80 -0.93 -27.01
C ARG A 606 32.89 -2.43 -26.64
N LEU A 607 32.44 -2.83 -25.45
CA LEU A 607 32.34 -4.24 -25.02
C LEU A 607 31.06 -4.97 -25.48
N GLY A 608 30.20 -4.29 -26.24
CA GLY A 608 28.92 -4.84 -26.72
C GLY A 608 27.71 -4.54 -25.83
N MET A 609 27.91 -3.93 -24.65
CA MET A 609 26.84 -3.65 -23.69
C MET A 609 25.69 -2.83 -24.29
N GLY A 610 25.98 -1.76 -25.04
CA GLY A 610 24.93 -0.94 -25.65
C GLY A 610 24.08 -1.66 -26.68
N ALA A 611 24.68 -2.59 -27.43
CA ALA A 611 23.93 -3.41 -28.37
C ALA A 611 23.03 -4.41 -27.63
N ALA A 612 23.59 -5.12 -26.66
CA ALA A 612 22.83 -6.07 -25.87
C ALA A 612 21.66 -5.41 -25.13
N LEU A 613 21.89 -4.24 -24.54
CA LEU A 613 20.86 -3.50 -23.80
C LEU A 613 19.76 -2.94 -24.72
N LEU A 614 20.12 -2.37 -25.87
CA LEU A 614 19.13 -1.88 -26.84
C LEU A 614 18.31 -3.02 -27.44
N SER A 615 18.94 -4.14 -27.77
CA SER A 615 18.24 -5.35 -28.23
C SER A 615 17.26 -5.87 -27.18
N HIS A 616 17.63 -5.83 -25.90
CA HIS A 616 16.73 -6.23 -24.80
C HIS A 616 15.54 -5.28 -24.67
N LEU A 617 15.74 -3.97 -24.80
CA LEU A 617 14.64 -3.00 -24.84
C LEU A 617 13.69 -3.23 -26.04
N ILE A 618 14.23 -3.65 -27.19
CA ILE A 618 13.41 -4.02 -28.37
C ILE A 618 12.57 -5.28 -28.09
N GLU A 619 13.17 -6.30 -27.47
CA GLU A 619 12.47 -7.52 -27.04
C GLU A 619 11.31 -7.19 -26.10
N ILE A 620 11.55 -6.34 -25.11
CA ILE A 620 10.51 -5.83 -24.22
C ILE A 620 9.43 -5.10 -25.03
N GLY A 621 9.81 -4.17 -25.91
CA GLY A 621 8.84 -3.43 -26.73
C GLY A 621 7.92 -4.33 -27.55
N LYS A 622 8.42 -5.48 -28.03
CA LYS A 622 7.59 -6.50 -28.71
C LYS A 622 6.62 -7.18 -27.74
N ASN A 623 7.13 -7.66 -26.61
CA ASN A 623 6.30 -8.35 -25.60
C ASN A 623 5.24 -7.43 -24.99
N GLU A 624 5.49 -6.13 -24.99
CA GLU A 624 4.59 -5.06 -24.54
C GLU A 624 3.68 -4.51 -25.66
N GLU A 625 3.70 -5.11 -26.85
CA GLU A 625 2.86 -4.76 -28.00
C GLU A 625 2.97 -3.28 -28.40
N MET A 626 4.17 -2.69 -28.31
CA MET A 626 4.41 -1.31 -28.73
C MET A 626 4.48 -1.18 -30.26
N GLY A 627 4.15 -0.02 -30.81
CA GLY A 627 4.18 0.26 -32.25
C GLY A 627 5.58 0.57 -32.77
N ASN A 628 6.20 1.64 -32.26
CA ASN A 628 7.55 2.03 -32.63
C ASN A 628 8.42 2.31 -31.40
N ILE A 629 9.72 2.02 -31.52
CA ILE A 629 10.74 2.50 -30.59
C ILE A 629 11.49 3.64 -31.25
N ILE A 630 11.45 4.81 -30.62
CA ILE A 630 11.99 6.07 -31.14
C ILE A 630 13.12 6.53 -30.23
N GLY A 631 14.18 7.12 -30.78
CA GLY A 631 15.19 7.79 -29.97
C GLY A 631 15.68 9.06 -30.64
N TYR A 632 15.88 10.09 -29.84
CA TYR A 632 16.49 11.34 -30.28
C TYR A 632 17.97 11.32 -29.95
N LEU A 633 18.82 11.68 -30.91
CA LEU A 633 20.27 11.61 -30.82
C LEU A 633 20.90 12.91 -31.29
N LEU A 634 21.96 13.37 -30.63
CA LEU A 634 22.80 14.44 -31.18
C LEU A 634 23.49 13.99 -32.47
N GLU A 635 23.61 14.89 -33.45
CA GLU A 635 24.30 14.61 -34.72
C GLU A 635 25.75 14.15 -34.50
N GLU A 636 26.40 14.69 -33.47
CA GLU A 636 27.79 14.39 -33.10
C GLU A 636 27.95 13.01 -32.44
N ASN A 637 26.86 12.38 -31.97
CA ASN A 637 26.88 11.07 -31.31
C ASN A 637 26.95 9.92 -32.34
N THR A 638 28.02 9.94 -33.15
CA THR A 638 28.28 8.98 -34.22
C THR A 638 28.32 7.53 -33.73
N SER A 639 28.72 7.30 -32.48
CA SER A 639 28.73 5.96 -31.87
C SER A 639 27.32 5.40 -31.70
N MET A 640 26.39 6.19 -31.16
CA MET A 640 25.00 5.77 -30.98
C MET A 640 24.26 5.64 -32.31
N ILE A 641 24.53 6.55 -33.27
CA ILE A 641 23.95 6.46 -34.63
C ILE A 641 24.38 5.16 -35.33
N LYS A 642 25.66 4.79 -35.25
CA LYS A 642 26.18 3.53 -35.79
C LYS A 642 25.54 2.32 -35.10
N LEU A 643 25.38 2.39 -33.78
CA LEU A 643 24.71 1.34 -33.00
C LEU A 643 23.26 1.13 -33.45
N CYS A 644 22.47 2.20 -33.52
CA CYS A 644 21.09 2.17 -34.01
C CYS A 644 21.00 1.55 -35.40
N LYS A 645 21.84 1.99 -36.35
CA LYS A 645 21.88 1.42 -37.71
C LYS A 645 22.21 -0.07 -37.70
N SER A 646 23.17 -0.50 -36.87
CA SER A 646 23.57 -1.92 -36.80
C SER A 646 22.47 -2.84 -36.26
N ILE A 647 21.55 -2.30 -35.46
CA ILE A 647 20.42 -3.04 -34.87
C ILE A 647 19.15 -2.96 -35.75
N GLY A 648 19.15 -2.12 -36.79
CA GLY A 648 18.06 -2.01 -37.75
C GLY A 648 17.15 -0.79 -37.57
N PHE A 649 17.56 0.22 -36.80
CA PHE A 649 16.84 1.49 -36.77
C PHE A 649 17.00 2.25 -38.08
N THR A 650 15.91 2.84 -38.53
CA THR A 650 15.91 3.84 -39.61
C THR A 650 16.27 5.19 -39.02
N ILE A 651 17.22 5.89 -39.64
CA ILE A 651 17.69 7.20 -39.18
C ILE A 651 17.08 8.30 -40.06
N ARG A 652 16.47 9.31 -39.43
CA ARG A 652 15.88 10.48 -40.08
C ARG A 652 16.51 11.77 -39.52
N SER A 653 16.77 12.72 -40.41
CA SER A 653 17.22 14.06 -40.06
C SER A 653 16.05 15.03 -40.26
N PRO A 654 15.33 15.46 -39.21
CA PRO A 654 14.31 16.48 -39.34
C PRO A 654 14.93 17.80 -39.81
N MET A 655 14.29 18.48 -40.78
CA MET A 655 14.83 19.69 -41.44
C MET A 655 15.12 20.88 -40.52
N TYR A 656 14.63 20.87 -39.27
CA TYR A 656 14.64 22.05 -38.38
C TYR A 656 15.17 21.76 -36.95
N ALA A 657 15.80 20.62 -36.70
CA ALA A 657 16.36 20.30 -35.38
C ALA A 657 17.79 19.75 -35.49
N GLN A 658 18.66 20.12 -34.54
CA GLN A 658 20.01 19.56 -34.34
C GLN A 658 19.99 18.13 -33.77
N LEU A 659 18.88 17.41 -33.97
CA LEU A 659 18.65 16.09 -33.42
C LEU A 659 18.30 15.13 -34.56
N ILE A 660 18.95 13.98 -34.53
CA ILE A 660 18.68 12.84 -35.39
C ILE A 660 17.64 11.97 -34.71
N GLU A 661 16.62 11.58 -35.46
CA GLU A 661 15.58 10.66 -35.02
C GLU A 661 15.90 9.23 -35.50
N ALA A 662 15.99 8.29 -34.56
CA ALA A 662 16.15 6.87 -34.83
C ALA A 662 14.83 6.15 -34.56
N ILE A 663 14.29 5.43 -35.55
CA ILE A 663 13.01 4.71 -35.46
C ILE A 663 13.21 3.22 -35.73
N TYR A 664 12.76 2.37 -34.81
CA TYR A 664 12.61 0.94 -35.00
C TYR A 664 11.13 0.59 -35.00
N LYS A 665 10.64 0.05 -36.12
CA LYS A 665 9.26 -0.41 -36.24
C LYS A 665 9.14 -1.79 -35.61
N LEU A 666 8.32 -1.90 -34.57
CA LEU A 666 7.91 -3.17 -34.02
C LEU A 666 6.69 -3.58 -34.85
N ASN A 667 6.85 -4.51 -35.79
CA ASN A 667 5.68 -5.10 -36.45
C ASN A 667 4.96 -5.93 -35.38
N PRO A 668 3.79 -5.50 -34.88
CA PRO A 668 3.09 -6.20 -33.81
C PRO A 668 2.51 -7.54 -34.31
#